data_AF-A0A9P6NH14-F1
#
_entry.id   AF-A0A9P6NH14-F1
#
_cell.length_a   1.000
_cell.length_b   1.000
_cell.length_c   1.000
_cell.angle_alpha   90.00
_cell.angle_beta   90.00
_cell.angle_gamma   90.00
#
_symmetry.space_group_name_H-M   'P 1'
#
loop_
_entity.id
_entity.type
_entity.pdbx_description
1 polymer ?
#
loop_
_entity_poly.entity_id
_entity_poly.type
_entity_poly.pdbx_seq_one_letter_code
_entity_poly.pdbx_strand_id
1 'polypeptide(L)'
;MSTIEPAIQTHALNKSVLCLQLQREWSNLSRLDAIHQLGKPFGPQDSTLNSNPTPPRSFSSRFLLRPSNATLRSSLQSDTNSSSSQKLSRASSPARSNSTSELPILRFLFQSLASHFPGLDRAPPECWASIQAVFDDFNSRNFSTSRERQELTKRLSISVCYTRILATYLSSIVCFADANPEPSRLDLELLKLIDDLPVSQGVSSQVQSDLDQIQHRSKWVEVGESVRTAKAGYQAFIHRLINDDDELDRAFKLVATYDKLELIGKEDEIYGHSERWASLWLAYVIHFVYISGPDSEELRALVIKVDGLIPYELMKQGLKIVNPTLAIKSVVTLMLGQPFGGLSLFQRILKIVLKNQIGMYEKDIETILASEEEEGAVLRLAFETLKDYVYISGQEKRDLWAEFENKDTDIVIAILTRDSTRLSVTQIDSFKLWLTEFTKQQSTPGSSRYENCGKLLRNSLLVLKRDREQLLEMVLEPNNHIIRTIKLFLEIYYPTMYELAAASDLSRRVTDTEAFVKDLIRLFHRTDRPVEVSDMIDLIDTHKQSYWRFVHEIVSYKDLCTPLKEWFRRLLGLIKNGSRSKTDPASNSVPKLRALLTDMCQSASELDAVQAEAASIASYDLSVKALAEVQYRTEILGSARCNGGKGGWIPPQEYKQAVLELARAKTVKKTGVEAVLGWAWWLCEEKLMGRKVERQASHLFETAQYENGTELSIARPQLMAIPRLLYNYVKLVWN
;
A
#
# COMPACT_ATOMS: atom_id res chain seq x y z
N MET A 1 -14.53 17.93 41.57
CA MET A 1 -14.98 16.70 40.88
C MET A 1 -13.82 16.19 40.05
N SER A 2 -12.99 15.35 40.67
CA SER A 2 -11.88 14.65 40.06
C SER A 2 -12.37 13.30 39.54
N THR A 3 -12.10 12.95 38.27
CA THR A 3 -11.84 11.56 37.85
C THR A 3 -11.52 11.49 36.34
N ILE A 4 -10.24 11.15 36.06
CA ILE A 4 -9.67 10.53 34.86
C ILE A 4 -9.55 11.44 33.62
N GLU A 5 -8.30 11.82 33.30
CA GLU A 5 -7.89 12.77 32.26
C GLU A 5 -8.04 12.27 30.80
N PRO A 6 -8.21 13.20 29.83
CA PRO A 6 -8.49 12.97 28.41
C PRO A 6 -7.23 12.74 27.53
N ALA A 7 -6.27 11.93 28.00
CA ALA A 7 -5.06 11.62 27.23
C ALA A 7 -5.34 10.69 26.03
N ILE A 8 -6.21 9.69 26.23
CA ILE A 8 -6.52 8.63 25.25
C ILE A 8 -7.20 9.21 23.98
N GLN A 9 -8.06 10.21 24.14
CA GLN A 9 -8.78 10.84 23.03
C GLN A 9 -7.86 11.67 22.13
N THR A 10 -6.82 12.28 22.71
CA THR A 10 -5.86 13.11 21.97
C THR A 10 -4.99 12.26 21.02
N HIS A 11 -4.61 11.05 21.43
CA HIS A 11 -3.85 10.13 20.57
C HIS A 11 -4.67 9.70 19.35
N ALA A 12 -5.90 9.24 19.60
CA ALA A 12 -6.82 8.81 18.55
C ALA A 12 -7.07 9.94 17.55
N LEU A 13 -7.33 11.16 18.04
CA LEU A 13 -7.56 12.33 17.20
C LEU A 13 -6.33 12.69 16.34
N ASN A 14 -5.15 12.79 16.93
CA ASN A 14 -3.91 13.13 16.21
C ASN A 14 -3.61 12.13 15.09
N LYS A 15 -3.71 10.83 15.41
CA LYS A 15 -3.49 9.75 14.43
C LYS A 15 -4.51 9.81 13.30
N SER A 16 -5.78 10.12 13.60
CA SER A 16 -6.86 10.23 12.62
C SER A 16 -6.65 11.37 11.62
N VAL A 17 -6.33 12.56 12.14
CA VAL A 17 -6.02 13.75 11.33
C VAL A 17 -4.85 13.47 10.40
N LEU A 18 -3.80 12.85 10.91
CA LEU A 18 -2.60 12.48 10.16
C LEU A 18 -2.89 11.42 9.08
N CYS A 19 -3.67 10.39 9.40
CA CYS A 19 -4.09 9.38 8.44
C CYS A 19 -4.86 9.99 7.26
N LEU A 20 -5.84 10.85 7.55
CA LEU A 20 -6.65 11.51 6.53
C LEU A 20 -5.82 12.47 5.66
N GLN A 21 -4.90 13.22 6.27
CA GLN A 21 -4.01 14.12 5.52
C GLN A 21 -3.08 13.34 4.60
N LEU A 22 -2.43 12.28 5.10
CA LEU A 22 -1.56 11.43 4.27
C LEU A 22 -2.33 10.82 3.09
N GLN A 23 -3.56 10.35 3.30
CA GLN A 23 -4.39 9.82 2.21
C GLN A 23 -4.74 10.87 1.15
N ARG A 24 -4.97 12.12 1.57
CA ARG A 24 -5.15 13.24 0.65
C ARG A 24 -3.87 13.55 -0.13
N GLU A 25 -2.71 13.52 0.50
CA GLU A 25 -1.43 13.75 -0.18
C GLU A 25 -1.09 12.63 -1.16
N TRP A 26 -1.35 11.36 -0.82
CA TRP A 26 -1.14 10.23 -1.73
C TRP A 26 -2.00 10.33 -3.00
N SER A 27 -3.26 10.77 -2.86
CA SER A 27 -4.14 10.95 -4.02
C SER A 27 -3.70 12.14 -4.88
N ASN A 28 -3.23 13.23 -4.26
CA ASN A 28 -2.65 14.38 -4.96
C ASN A 28 -1.33 14.05 -5.67
N LEU A 29 -0.50 13.16 -5.12
CA LEU A 29 0.76 12.72 -5.75
C LEU A 29 0.55 12.00 -7.09
N SER A 30 -0.66 11.46 -7.33
CA SER A 30 -1.02 10.81 -8.59
C SER A 30 -1.36 11.81 -9.71
N ARG A 31 -1.33 13.12 -9.44
CA ARG A 31 -1.52 14.17 -10.45
C ARG A 31 -0.23 14.39 -11.25
N LEU A 32 -0.39 14.83 -12.50
CA LEU A 32 0.72 15.33 -13.31
C LEU A 32 1.45 16.43 -12.54
N ASP A 33 2.78 16.46 -12.64
CA ASP A 33 3.66 17.48 -12.05
C ASP A 33 3.65 17.57 -10.51
N ALA A 34 2.92 16.70 -9.81
CA ALA A 34 2.80 16.73 -8.35
C ALA A 34 4.14 16.49 -7.64
N ILE A 35 5.04 15.70 -8.25
CA ILE A 35 6.36 15.39 -7.70
C ILE A 35 7.23 16.64 -7.52
N HIS A 36 7.02 17.68 -8.33
CA HIS A 36 7.73 18.97 -8.19
C HIS A 36 7.45 19.65 -6.85
N GLN A 37 6.30 19.38 -6.22
CA GLN A 37 5.93 19.99 -4.94
C GLN A 37 6.77 19.44 -3.77
N LEU A 38 7.47 18.30 -3.93
CA LEU A 38 8.44 17.81 -2.95
C LEU A 38 9.68 18.73 -2.84
N GLY A 39 9.89 19.61 -3.82
CA GLY A 39 11.01 20.54 -3.88
C GLY A 39 12.31 19.90 -4.37
N LYS A 40 13.40 20.68 -4.34
CA LYS A 40 14.73 20.23 -4.81
C LYS A 40 15.10 18.89 -4.16
N PRO A 41 15.61 17.92 -4.93
CA PRO A 41 16.11 18.02 -6.31
C PRO A 41 15.05 17.86 -7.42
N PHE A 42 13.77 17.70 -7.09
CA PHE A 42 12.67 17.71 -8.06
C PHE A 42 12.25 19.15 -8.40
N GLY A 43 12.01 19.43 -9.67
CA GLY A 43 11.70 20.79 -10.14
C GLY A 43 11.90 20.95 -11.64
N PRO A 44 11.43 22.05 -12.25
CA PRO A 44 11.78 22.36 -13.63
C PRO A 44 13.30 22.55 -13.67
N GLN A 45 14.00 21.56 -14.23
CA GLN A 45 15.39 21.75 -14.58
C GLN A 45 15.45 22.84 -15.65
N ASP A 46 16.48 23.69 -15.62
CA ASP A 46 16.79 24.61 -16.72
C ASP A 46 17.10 23.77 -17.99
N SER A 47 16.06 23.30 -18.66
CA SER A 47 16.14 22.40 -19.81
C SER A 47 16.47 23.22 -21.05
N THR A 48 17.77 23.41 -21.27
CA THR A 48 18.32 23.74 -22.60
C THR A 48 18.34 22.51 -23.52
N LEU A 49 17.30 21.67 -23.48
CA LEU A 49 17.16 20.52 -24.38
C LEU A 49 15.77 20.53 -24.99
N ASN A 50 15.73 21.01 -26.23
CA ASN A 50 14.61 20.97 -27.16
C ASN A 50 13.92 19.60 -27.15
N SER A 51 12.71 19.55 -26.60
CA SER A 51 11.73 18.51 -26.91
C SER A 51 10.50 19.18 -27.54
N ASN A 52 10.41 19.10 -28.87
CA ASN A 52 9.11 19.28 -29.53
C ASN A 52 8.21 18.10 -29.11
N PRO A 53 6.94 18.34 -28.73
CA PRO A 53 6.02 17.26 -28.41
C PRO A 53 5.68 16.47 -29.67
N THR A 54 6.04 15.18 -29.70
CA THR A 54 5.50 14.24 -30.69
C THR A 54 4.07 13.86 -30.29
N PRO A 55 3.07 13.99 -31.18
CA PRO A 55 1.69 13.61 -30.87
C PRO A 55 1.53 12.09 -30.74
N PRO A 56 0.52 11.61 -29.99
CA PRO A 56 0.28 10.18 -29.80
C PRO A 56 -0.13 9.54 -31.13
N ARG A 57 0.54 8.44 -31.49
CA ARG A 57 0.19 7.65 -32.67
C ARG A 57 -1.00 6.75 -32.35
N SER A 58 -2.16 7.02 -32.95
CA SER A 58 -3.26 6.07 -32.97
C SER A 58 -2.84 4.81 -33.72
N PHE A 59 -2.99 3.64 -33.11
CA PHE A 59 -2.94 2.37 -33.81
C PHE A 59 -4.07 2.32 -34.85
N SER A 60 -3.74 2.40 -36.14
CA SER A 60 -4.66 2.10 -37.23
C SER A 60 -4.08 0.97 -38.07
N SER A 61 -4.69 -0.20 -37.95
CA SER A 61 -4.55 -1.30 -38.89
C SER A 61 -5.27 -0.93 -40.19
N ARG A 62 -4.51 -0.73 -41.28
CA ARG A 62 -4.98 -1.02 -42.65
C ARG A 62 -3.83 -0.96 -43.66
N PHE A 63 -3.41 -2.14 -44.07
CA PHE A 63 -2.76 -2.39 -45.36
C PHE A 63 -3.80 -2.11 -46.47
N LEU A 64 -3.43 -1.31 -47.49
CA LEU A 64 -3.62 -1.56 -48.94
C LEU A 64 -3.51 -0.27 -49.77
N LEU A 65 -2.57 -0.32 -50.73
CA LEU A 65 -2.54 0.25 -52.09
C LEU A 65 -2.70 1.77 -52.34
N ARG A 66 -1.59 2.34 -52.84
CA ARG A 66 -1.40 3.62 -53.57
C ARG A 66 -2.15 3.59 -54.93
N PRO A 67 -2.61 4.73 -55.51
CA PRO A 67 -1.77 5.61 -56.36
C PRO A 67 -2.02 7.13 -56.11
N SER A 68 -0.99 7.97 -55.98
CA SER A 68 -0.44 8.89 -57.00
C SER A 68 -1.43 9.89 -57.66
N ASN A 69 -1.37 11.17 -57.27
CA ASN A 69 -1.20 12.32 -58.18
C ASN A 69 -0.96 13.64 -57.44
N ALA A 70 -0.20 14.51 -58.11
CA ALA A 70 0.37 15.78 -57.68
C ALA A 70 -0.66 16.90 -57.46
N THR A 71 -0.27 18.00 -56.78
CA THR A 71 -0.01 19.33 -57.39
C THR A 71 0.30 20.37 -56.29
N LEU A 72 1.40 21.10 -56.49
CA LEU A 72 1.83 22.30 -55.76
C LEU A 72 0.84 23.46 -55.96
N ARG A 73 0.57 24.25 -54.91
CA ARG A 73 0.30 25.70 -55.10
C ARG A 73 0.57 26.52 -53.84
N SER A 74 1.48 27.46 -54.03
CA SER A 74 1.81 28.65 -53.24
C SER A 74 0.64 29.64 -53.13
N SER A 75 0.56 30.38 -52.02
CA SER A 75 0.26 31.81 -52.08
C SER A 75 0.81 32.55 -50.86
N LEU A 76 1.49 33.66 -51.19
CA LEU A 76 2.03 34.72 -50.34
C LEU A 76 0.94 35.76 -49.99
N GLN A 77 1.35 36.68 -49.10
CA GLN A 77 0.83 38.04 -48.79
C GLN A 77 0.09 38.15 -47.44
N SER A 78 0.32 39.17 -46.61
CA SER A 78 1.22 40.33 -46.67
C SER A 78 1.22 41.05 -45.32
N ASP A 79 2.37 41.65 -45.00
CA ASP A 79 2.62 42.55 -43.87
C ASP A 79 1.76 43.81 -43.87
N THR A 80 1.46 44.36 -42.69
CA THR A 80 1.58 45.80 -42.43
C THR A 80 1.94 46.06 -40.96
N ASN A 81 3.07 46.75 -40.78
CA ASN A 81 3.58 47.31 -39.52
C ASN A 81 2.97 48.69 -39.25
N SER A 82 2.78 49.05 -37.98
CA SER A 82 2.98 50.44 -37.53
C SER A 82 3.47 50.48 -36.08
N SER A 83 4.63 51.09 -35.93
CA SER A 83 5.52 51.21 -34.78
C SER A 83 5.28 52.44 -33.92
N SER A 84 5.51 52.35 -32.60
CA SER A 84 6.16 53.42 -31.83
C SER A 84 6.65 52.95 -30.44
N SER A 85 7.98 52.96 -30.32
CA SER A 85 8.90 52.97 -29.16
C SER A 85 8.41 53.81 -27.95
N GLN A 86 8.83 53.68 -26.68
CA GLN A 86 10.13 53.33 -26.08
C GLN A 86 9.99 53.30 -24.53
N LYS A 87 10.83 52.49 -23.86
CA LYS A 87 11.34 52.62 -22.46
C LYS A 87 10.38 52.45 -21.26
N LEU A 88 10.52 51.30 -20.57
CA LEU A 88 10.92 51.31 -19.16
C LEU A 88 11.62 50.00 -18.77
N SER A 89 12.95 50.04 -18.71
CA SER A 89 13.75 49.05 -18.01
C SER A 89 13.71 49.34 -16.51
N ARG A 90 13.11 48.46 -15.71
CA ARG A 90 13.57 48.21 -14.34
C ARG A 90 13.13 46.82 -13.89
N ALA A 91 14.14 46.02 -13.58
CA ALA A 91 14.01 44.72 -12.97
C ALA A 91 13.11 44.77 -11.73
N SER A 92 12.11 43.91 -11.71
CA SER A 92 11.52 43.37 -10.51
C SER A 92 11.65 41.86 -10.60
N SER A 93 12.52 41.31 -9.75
CA SER A 93 12.60 39.90 -9.41
C SER A 93 11.20 39.29 -9.35
N PRO A 94 10.98 38.06 -9.86
CA PRO A 94 9.69 37.42 -9.64
C PRO A 94 9.56 37.21 -8.13
N ALA A 95 8.67 38.00 -7.53
CA ALA A 95 8.23 37.81 -6.18
C ALA A 95 7.83 36.33 -6.01
N ARG A 96 8.34 35.70 -4.96
CA ARG A 96 7.87 34.40 -4.48
C ARG A 96 6.36 34.47 -4.35
N SER A 97 5.62 33.98 -5.33
CA SER A 97 4.25 33.55 -5.12
C SER A 97 4.33 32.37 -4.17
N ASN A 98 3.80 32.51 -2.96
CA ASN A 98 3.58 31.42 -2.02
C ASN A 98 2.67 30.38 -2.70
N SER A 99 3.24 29.43 -3.44
CA SER A 99 2.52 28.27 -3.92
C SER A 99 2.25 27.37 -2.72
N THR A 100 1.01 27.38 -2.24
CA THR A 100 0.50 26.46 -1.22
C THR A 100 0.84 25.03 -1.61
N SER A 101 1.68 24.35 -0.82
CA SER A 101 2.12 22.98 -1.12
C SER A 101 0.94 22.04 -0.85
N GLU A 102 0.46 21.33 -1.88
CA GLU A 102 -0.61 20.32 -1.71
C GLU A 102 -0.09 19.03 -1.03
N LEU A 103 1.23 18.91 -0.85
CA LEU A 103 1.96 17.76 -0.30
C LEU A 103 2.87 18.11 0.92
N PRO A 104 2.36 18.77 1.98
CA PRO A 104 3.21 19.27 3.07
C PRO A 104 3.94 18.17 3.86
N ILE A 105 3.26 17.08 4.20
CA ILE A 105 3.86 15.99 5.00
C ILE A 105 4.84 15.18 4.15
N LEU A 106 4.47 14.83 2.92
CA LEU A 106 5.35 14.10 2.01
C LEU A 106 6.60 14.91 1.65
N ARG A 107 6.47 16.23 1.46
CA ARG A 107 7.60 17.13 1.27
C ARG A 107 8.51 17.13 2.50
N PHE A 108 7.94 17.27 3.69
CA PHE A 108 8.72 17.23 4.94
C PHE A 108 9.48 15.90 5.09
N LEU A 109 8.82 14.77 4.87
CA LEU A 109 9.42 13.43 4.91
C LEU A 109 10.55 13.30 3.88
N PHE A 110 10.32 13.78 2.66
CA PHE A 110 11.32 13.71 1.60
C PHE A 110 12.57 14.55 1.94
N GLN A 111 12.38 15.79 2.37
CA GLN A 111 13.47 16.71 2.70
C GLN A 111 14.20 16.34 3.99
N SER A 112 13.51 15.74 4.95
CA SER A 112 14.11 15.40 6.24
C SER A 112 14.75 14.01 6.24
N LEU A 113 14.18 13.04 5.51
CA LEU A 113 14.57 11.63 5.58
C LEU A 113 15.06 11.06 4.25
N ALA A 114 14.25 11.14 3.19
CA ALA A 114 14.52 10.41 1.96
C ALA A 114 15.73 10.95 1.21
N SER A 115 15.89 12.27 1.15
CA SER A 115 17.07 12.92 0.53
C SER A 115 18.38 12.56 1.24
N HIS A 116 18.35 12.50 2.58
CA HIS A 116 19.50 12.17 3.44
C HIS A 116 19.83 10.68 3.50
N PHE A 117 19.12 9.82 2.77
CA PHE A 117 19.41 8.40 2.78
C PHE A 117 20.83 8.13 2.24
N PRO A 118 21.62 7.25 2.87
CA PRO A 118 23.01 7.03 2.49
C PRO A 118 23.16 6.72 1.01
N GLY A 119 24.00 7.48 0.31
CA GLY A 119 24.20 7.37 -1.14
C GLY A 119 23.35 8.33 -1.96
N LEU A 120 22.10 8.60 -1.56
CA LEU A 120 21.21 9.52 -2.29
C LEU A 120 21.62 10.98 -2.19
N ASP A 121 22.27 11.37 -1.09
CA ASP A 121 22.88 12.70 -0.92
C ASP A 121 23.89 13.05 -2.03
N ARG A 122 24.53 12.02 -2.62
CA ARG A 122 25.54 12.16 -3.67
C ARG A 122 25.00 11.81 -5.05
N ALA A 123 23.69 11.56 -5.17
CA ALA A 123 23.08 11.19 -6.43
C ALA A 123 23.21 12.34 -7.44
N PRO A 124 23.64 12.05 -8.70
CA PRO A 124 23.72 13.08 -9.73
C PRO A 124 22.32 13.65 -10.03
N PRO A 125 22.22 14.91 -10.48
CA PRO A 125 20.93 15.52 -10.84
C PRO A 125 20.18 14.72 -11.93
N GLU A 126 20.91 14.00 -12.77
CA GLU A 126 20.35 13.09 -13.77
C GLU A 126 19.55 11.93 -13.15
N CYS A 127 19.96 11.43 -11.98
CA CYS A 127 19.23 10.37 -11.28
C CYS A 127 17.85 10.87 -10.85
N TRP A 128 17.81 12.06 -10.24
CA TRP A 128 16.56 12.70 -9.82
C TRP A 128 15.66 13.07 -11.02
N ALA A 129 16.25 13.55 -12.12
CA ALA A 129 15.51 13.79 -13.36
C ALA A 129 14.94 12.50 -13.96
N SER A 130 15.69 11.39 -13.90
CA SER A 130 15.22 10.08 -14.37
C SER A 130 14.10 9.53 -13.49
N ILE A 131 14.19 9.69 -12.17
CA ILE A 131 13.09 9.35 -11.24
C ILE A 131 11.86 10.19 -11.57
N GLN A 132 12.03 11.50 -11.75
CA GLN A 132 10.94 12.39 -12.11
C GLN A 132 10.25 11.96 -13.41
N ALA A 133 11.03 11.66 -14.45
CA ALA A 133 10.49 11.18 -15.72
C ALA A 133 9.71 9.86 -15.59
N VAL A 134 10.12 8.94 -14.69
CA VAL A 134 9.34 7.73 -14.39
C VAL A 134 7.98 8.09 -13.78
N PHE A 135 7.95 9.01 -12.81
CA PHE A 135 6.71 9.46 -12.18
C PHE A 135 5.80 10.21 -13.17
N ASP A 136 6.37 11.09 -13.99
CA ASP A 136 5.64 11.87 -14.97
C ASP A 136 5.05 10.97 -16.06
N ASP A 137 5.82 10.01 -16.60
CA ASP A 137 5.32 9.01 -17.54
C ASP A 137 4.21 8.15 -16.90
N PHE A 138 4.43 7.66 -15.67
CA PHE A 138 3.45 6.87 -14.95
C PHE A 138 2.12 7.61 -14.72
N ASN A 139 2.19 8.89 -14.33
CA ASN A 139 1.01 9.73 -14.12
C ASN A 139 0.34 10.10 -15.44
N SER A 140 1.11 10.30 -16.52
CA SER A 140 0.57 10.61 -17.86
C SER A 140 -0.27 9.48 -18.47
N ARG A 141 0.02 8.23 -18.12
CA ARG A 141 -0.72 7.05 -18.59
C ARG A 141 -2.12 6.90 -17.98
N ASN A 142 -2.45 7.72 -16.98
CA ASN A 142 -3.78 7.80 -16.36
C ASN A 142 -4.34 6.42 -16.00
N PHE A 143 -3.51 5.60 -15.35
CA PHE A 143 -3.93 4.29 -14.84
C PHE A 143 -5.13 4.44 -13.91
N SER A 144 -6.02 3.45 -13.93
CA SER A 144 -7.31 3.54 -13.26
C SER A 144 -7.26 3.71 -11.73
N THR A 145 -8.30 4.33 -11.19
CA THR A 145 -8.51 4.55 -9.75
C THR A 145 -9.44 3.51 -9.16
N SER A 146 -9.43 3.33 -7.83
CA SER A 146 -10.30 2.35 -7.15
C SER A 146 -11.78 2.57 -7.45
N ARG A 147 -12.17 3.82 -7.71
CA ARG A 147 -13.54 4.17 -8.09
C ARG A 147 -13.92 3.69 -9.48
N GLU A 148 -13.02 3.84 -10.44
CA GLU A 148 -13.25 3.30 -11.78
C GLU A 148 -13.35 1.78 -11.75
N ARG A 149 -12.56 1.17 -10.87
CA ARG A 149 -12.50 -0.26 -10.75
C ARG A 149 -13.59 -0.88 -9.87
N GLN A 150 -14.25 -0.09 -9.03
CA GLN A 150 -15.15 -0.60 -7.98
C GLN A 150 -14.49 -1.67 -7.07
N GLU A 151 -13.15 -1.75 -7.10
CA GLU A 151 -12.27 -2.59 -6.30
C GLU A 151 -11.12 -1.72 -5.75
N LEU A 152 -10.52 -2.11 -4.62
CA LEU A 152 -9.38 -1.39 -4.08
C LEU A 152 -8.18 -1.63 -4.99
N THR A 153 -7.73 -0.57 -5.68
CA THR A 153 -6.49 -0.67 -6.46
C THR A 153 -5.31 -0.99 -5.55
N LYS A 154 -4.36 -1.80 -6.06
CA LYS A 154 -3.05 -2.06 -5.43
C LYS A 154 -2.38 -0.80 -4.89
N ARG A 155 -2.42 0.29 -5.66
CA ARG A 155 -1.83 1.58 -5.29
C ARG A 155 -2.48 2.19 -4.06
N LEU A 156 -3.80 2.15 -3.98
CA LEU A 156 -4.53 2.61 -2.80
C LEU A 156 -4.27 1.67 -1.61
N SER A 157 -4.30 0.35 -1.81
CA SER A 157 -3.99 -0.61 -0.73
C SER A 157 -2.59 -0.38 -0.14
N ILE A 158 -1.59 -0.15 -1.01
CA ILE A 158 -0.22 0.18 -0.61
C ILE A 158 -0.17 1.54 0.10
N SER A 159 -0.82 2.59 -0.44
CA SER A 159 -0.80 3.91 0.19
C SER A 159 -1.44 3.90 1.57
N VAL A 160 -2.51 3.13 1.77
CA VAL A 160 -3.17 2.94 3.05
C VAL A 160 -2.26 2.19 4.04
N CYS A 161 -1.54 1.16 3.57
CA CYS A 161 -0.54 0.47 4.38
C CYS A 161 0.56 1.43 4.86
N TYR A 162 1.15 2.20 3.94
CA TYR A 162 2.14 3.21 4.28
C TYR A 162 1.57 4.31 5.19
N THR A 163 0.33 4.75 4.97
CA THR A 163 -0.33 5.71 5.89
C THR A 163 -0.41 5.16 7.29
N ARG A 164 -0.77 3.89 7.49
CA ARG A 164 -0.83 3.29 8.84
C ARG A 164 0.56 3.25 9.50
N ILE A 165 1.59 2.84 8.75
CA ILE A 165 2.96 2.78 9.28
C ILE A 165 3.44 4.20 9.62
N LEU A 166 3.36 5.12 8.66
CA LEU A 166 3.79 6.50 8.83
C LEU A 166 3.02 7.18 9.95
N ALA A 167 1.69 7.06 10.02
CA ALA A 167 0.89 7.69 11.06
C ALA A 167 1.24 7.21 12.47
N THR A 168 1.74 5.97 12.61
CA THR A 168 2.19 5.45 13.90
C THR A 168 3.40 6.23 14.41
N TYR A 169 4.41 6.47 13.55
CA TYR A 169 5.65 7.17 13.94
C TYR A 169 5.57 8.70 13.78
N LEU A 170 4.85 9.20 12.78
CA LEU A 170 4.65 10.63 12.58
C LEU A 170 3.74 11.24 13.65
N SER A 171 2.93 10.45 14.35
CA SER A 171 2.16 10.96 15.48
C SER A 171 3.04 11.51 16.61
N SER A 172 4.31 11.06 16.72
CA SER A 172 5.29 11.64 17.66
C SER A 172 6.15 12.75 17.04
N ILE A 173 6.36 12.74 15.72
CA ILE A 173 7.11 13.81 15.02
C ILE A 173 6.26 15.08 14.91
N VAL A 174 5.00 14.90 14.50
CA VAL A 174 3.98 15.94 14.33
C VAL A 174 3.00 15.81 15.49
N CYS A 175 3.45 16.23 16.67
CA CYS A 175 2.57 16.34 17.85
C CYS A 175 1.73 17.60 17.73
N PHE A 176 0.43 17.44 17.51
CA PHE A 176 -0.53 18.55 17.56
C PHE A 176 -0.86 18.98 19.01
N ALA A 177 -0.35 18.29 20.04
CA ALA A 177 -0.59 18.54 21.46
C ALA A 177 0.71 18.58 22.31
N ASP A 178 0.62 19.17 23.52
CA ASP A 178 1.77 19.39 24.43
C ASP A 178 2.31 18.09 25.05
N ALA A 179 1.44 17.08 25.26
CA ALA A 179 1.78 15.77 25.80
C ALA A 179 1.88 14.72 24.68
N ASN A 180 2.85 13.80 24.78
CA ASN A 180 2.88 12.59 23.97
C ASN A 180 1.67 11.74 24.36
N PRO A 181 0.61 11.67 23.52
CA PRO A 181 -0.62 11.07 23.97
C PRO A 181 -0.45 9.55 23.93
N GLU A 182 -0.67 8.89 25.07
CA GLU A 182 -0.48 7.45 25.18
C GLU A 182 -1.51 6.71 24.31
N PRO A 183 -1.08 5.69 23.54
CA PRO A 183 -2.00 4.88 22.75
C PRO A 183 -2.94 4.09 23.65
N SER A 184 -4.16 3.79 23.17
CA SER A 184 -5.07 2.90 23.89
C SER A 184 -4.42 1.55 24.19
N ARG A 185 -4.47 1.09 25.43
CA ARG A 185 -3.97 -0.23 25.84
C ARG A 185 -5.14 -1.06 26.37
N LEU A 186 -5.03 -2.39 26.27
CA LEU A 186 -6.00 -3.27 26.87
C LEU A 186 -5.88 -3.18 28.39
N ASP A 187 -6.99 -2.84 29.04
CA ASP A 187 -7.18 -2.83 30.48
C ASP A 187 -7.07 -4.25 31.05
N LEU A 188 -6.62 -4.35 32.30
CA LEU A 188 -6.39 -5.65 32.97
C LEU A 188 -7.67 -6.50 33.03
N GLU A 189 -8.83 -5.86 33.10
CA GLU A 189 -10.14 -6.52 33.08
C GLU A 189 -10.42 -7.23 31.75
N LEU A 190 -10.11 -6.59 30.61
CA LEU A 190 -10.27 -7.21 29.29
C LEU A 190 -9.28 -8.34 29.08
N LEU A 191 -8.06 -8.18 29.57
CA LEU A 191 -7.05 -9.24 29.52
C LEU A 191 -7.47 -10.46 30.34
N LYS A 192 -8.03 -10.25 31.55
CA LYS A 192 -8.61 -11.33 32.35
C LYS A 192 -9.75 -12.02 31.62
N LEU A 193 -10.64 -11.25 31.00
CA LEU A 193 -11.74 -11.83 30.23
C LEU A 193 -11.25 -12.65 29.04
N ILE A 194 -10.16 -12.24 28.38
CA ILE A 194 -9.49 -13.02 27.32
C ILE A 194 -8.81 -14.28 27.89
N ASP A 195 -8.20 -14.20 29.07
CA ASP A 195 -7.56 -15.33 29.75
C ASP A 195 -8.59 -16.36 30.28
N ASP A 196 -9.81 -15.90 30.60
CA ASP A 196 -10.93 -16.70 31.11
C ASP A 196 -11.81 -17.32 30.01
N LEU A 197 -11.46 -17.11 28.74
CA LEU A 197 -12.19 -17.70 27.63
C LEU A 197 -12.16 -19.24 27.67
N PRO A 198 -13.32 -19.89 27.50
CA PRO A 198 -13.44 -21.33 27.65
C PRO A 198 -12.74 -22.08 26.51
N VAL A 199 -12.00 -23.14 26.85
CA VAL A 199 -11.35 -24.03 25.86
C VAL A 199 -12.22 -25.27 25.66
N SER A 200 -13.16 -25.29 24.70
CA SER A 200 -13.94 -26.51 24.41
C SER A 200 -13.44 -27.30 23.19
N GLN A 201 -13.21 -28.60 23.37
CA GLN A 201 -13.30 -29.57 22.28
C GLN A 201 -14.66 -30.26 22.32
N GLY A 202 -15.17 -30.62 21.15
CA GLY A 202 -16.35 -31.46 21.00
C GLY A 202 -16.17 -32.81 21.70
N VAL A 203 -17.06 -33.08 22.66
CA VAL A 203 -17.50 -34.37 23.21
C VAL A 203 -16.45 -35.49 23.38
N SER A 204 -15.99 -35.70 24.62
CA SER A 204 -15.80 -37.05 25.22
C SER A 204 -15.65 -36.97 26.76
N SER A 205 -16.02 -38.06 27.43
CA SER A 205 -16.04 -38.35 28.90
C SER A 205 -15.58 -37.29 29.92
N GLN A 206 -16.49 -36.98 30.87
CA GLN A 206 -16.45 -35.93 31.91
C GLN A 206 -15.17 -35.77 32.76
N VAL A 207 -14.27 -36.75 32.82
CA VAL A 207 -13.07 -36.72 33.70
C VAL A 207 -11.78 -36.55 32.91
N GLN A 208 -11.74 -37.09 31.69
CA GLN A 208 -10.65 -36.84 30.75
C GLN A 208 -10.79 -35.44 30.14
N SER A 209 -12.05 -34.99 29.91
CA SER A 209 -12.37 -33.64 29.44
C SER A 209 -11.81 -32.55 30.34
N ASP A 210 -11.86 -32.71 31.66
CA ASP A 210 -11.55 -31.65 32.61
C ASP A 210 -10.04 -31.43 32.74
N LEU A 211 -9.25 -32.50 32.75
CA LEU A 211 -7.78 -32.42 32.75
C LEU A 211 -7.26 -31.84 31.43
N ASP A 212 -7.83 -32.27 30.31
CA ASP A 212 -7.47 -31.75 28.99
C ASP A 212 -7.85 -30.26 28.89
N GLN A 213 -9.03 -29.86 29.37
CA GLN A 213 -9.44 -28.45 29.45
C GLN A 213 -8.50 -27.60 30.32
N ILE A 214 -8.06 -28.10 31.47
CA ILE A 214 -7.11 -27.40 32.34
C ILE A 214 -5.76 -27.23 31.64
N GLN A 215 -5.25 -28.29 31.00
CA GLN A 215 -3.99 -28.22 30.24
C GLN A 215 -4.09 -27.24 29.07
N HIS A 216 -5.20 -27.26 28.34
CA HIS A 216 -5.43 -26.34 27.24
C HIS A 216 -5.57 -24.89 27.72
N ARG A 217 -6.26 -24.65 28.82
CA ARG A 217 -6.38 -23.30 29.41
C ARG A 217 -5.03 -22.81 29.92
N SER A 218 -4.24 -23.68 30.55
CA SER A 218 -2.87 -23.36 30.96
C SER A 218 -2.03 -22.94 29.75
N LYS A 219 -2.10 -23.70 28.65
CA LYS A 219 -1.38 -23.37 27.41
C LYS A 219 -1.90 -22.08 26.76
N TRP A 220 -3.20 -21.83 26.79
CA TRP A 220 -3.80 -20.58 26.30
C TRP A 220 -3.27 -19.34 27.05
N VAL A 221 -3.25 -19.43 28.39
CA VAL A 221 -2.74 -18.38 29.27
C VAL A 221 -1.24 -18.19 29.06
N GLU A 222 -0.47 -19.28 28.98
CA GLU A 222 0.98 -19.27 28.73
C GLU A 222 1.31 -18.60 27.38
N VAL A 223 0.61 -18.97 26.30
CA VAL A 223 0.79 -18.31 25.00
C VAL A 223 0.38 -16.85 25.08
N GLY A 224 -0.70 -16.52 25.78
CA GLY A 224 -1.12 -15.15 26.02
C GLY A 224 -0.09 -14.31 26.76
N GLU A 225 0.57 -14.88 27.76
CA GLU A 225 1.70 -14.25 28.45
C GLU A 225 2.89 -14.08 27.49
N SER A 226 3.24 -15.11 26.73
CA SER A 226 4.31 -15.06 25.73
C SER A 226 4.10 -13.96 24.67
N VAL A 227 2.88 -13.81 24.15
CA VAL A 227 2.49 -12.74 23.21
C VAL A 227 2.68 -11.37 23.85
N ARG A 228 2.16 -11.19 25.08
CA ARG A 228 2.25 -9.92 25.81
C ARG A 228 3.70 -9.56 26.11
N THR A 229 4.51 -10.51 26.55
CA THR A 229 5.93 -10.31 26.85
C THR A 229 6.72 -9.99 25.58
N ALA A 230 6.46 -10.68 24.46
CA ALA A 230 7.07 -10.37 23.16
C ALA A 230 6.74 -8.93 22.72
N LYS A 231 5.46 -8.54 22.80
CA LYS A 231 4.99 -7.20 22.45
C LYS A 231 5.55 -6.11 23.37
N ALA A 232 5.59 -6.36 24.68
CA ALA A 232 6.16 -5.45 25.66
C ALA A 232 7.67 -5.29 25.46
N GLY A 233 8.39 -6.37 25.15
CA GLY A 233 9.80 -6.32 24.79
C GLY A 233 10.06 -5.47 23.55
N TYR A 234 9.28 -5.66 22.48
CA TYR A 234 9.37 -4.80 21.29
C TYR A 234 9.11 -3.32 21.61
N GLN A 235 8.08 -3.03 22.41
CA GLN A 235 7.77 -1.65 22.82
C GLN A 235 8.90 -1.04 23.66
N ALA A 236 9.48 -1.81 24.57
CA ALA A 236 10.61 -1.40 25.39
C ALA A 236 11.87 -1.16 24.53
N PHE A 237 12.15 -2.03 23.56
CA PHE A 237 13.24 -1.86 22.60
C PHE A 237 13.08 -0.57 21.80
N ILE A 238 11.91 -0.32 21.20
CA ILE A 238 11.64 0.91 20.47
C ILE A 238 11.73 2.14 21.38
N HIS A 239 11.24 2.05 22.62
CA HIS A 239 11.35 3.14 23.59
C HIS A 239 12.81 3.47 23.91
N ARG A 240 13.66 2.47 24.18
CA ARG A 240 15.10 2.66 24.38
C ARG A 240 15.75 3.23 23.12
N LEU A 241 15.44 2.69 21.95
CA LEU A 241 15.99 3.14 20.68
C LEU A 241 15.68 4.63 20.39
N ILE A 242 14.51 5.12 20.80
CA ILE A 242 14.11 6.52 20.61
C ILE A 242 14.69 7.43 21.69
N ASN A 243 14.68 7.00 22.96
CA ASN A 243 14.96 7.88 24.10
C ASN A 243 16.41 7.81 24.58
N ASP A 244 17.05 6.65 24.50
CA ASP A 244 18.41 6.42 24.97
C ASP A 244 19.40 6.64 23.82
N ASP A 245 20.31 7.60 23.97
CA ASP A 245 21.18 8.04 22.87
C ASP A 245 22.19 6.94 22.45
N ASP A 246 22.51 6.00 23.34
CA ASP A 246 23.50 4.92 23.12
C ASP A 246 22.87 3.59 22.65
N GLU A 247 21.54 3.42 22.67
CA GLU A 247 20.93 2.11 22.40
C GLU A 247 21.11 1.69 20.93
N LEU A 248 21.11 2.65 19.99
CA LEU A 248 21.43 2.37 18.59
C LEU A 248 22.87 1.85 18.45
N ASP A 249 23.83 2.46 19.15
CA ASP A 249 25.22 2.03 19.17
C ASP A 249 25.37 0.64 19.78
N ARG A 250 24.64 0.37 20.86
CA ARG A 250 24.57 -0.95 21.50
C ARG A 250 24.00 -2.01 20.58
N ALA A 251 22.88 -1.73 19.89
CA ALA A 251 22.26 -2.68 18.97
C ALA A 251 23.22 -3.08 17.84
N PHE A 252 23.90 -2.11 17.23
CA PHE A 252 24.93 -2.39 16.21
C PHE A 252 26.09 -3.21 16.77
N LYS A 253 26.54 -2.92 18.00
CA LYS A 253 27.61 -3.69 18.66
C LYS A 253 27.19 -5.14 18.92
N LEU A 254 25.96 -5.36 19.38
CA LEU A 254 25.44 -6.71 19.62
C LEU A 254 25.34 -7.50 18.31
N VAL A 255 24.83 -6.87 17.25
CA VAL A 255 24.79 -7.46 15.91
C VAL A 255 26.19 -7.84 15.43
N ALA A 256 27.19 -6.97 15.64
CA ALA A 256 28.57 -7.24 15.26
C ALA A 256 29.23 -8.36 16.09
N THR A 257 28.75 -8.59 17.32
CA THR A 257 29.36 -9.55 18.25
C THR A 257 28.82 -10.97 18.04
N TYR A 258 27.51 -11.12 17.79
CA TYR A 258 26.84 -12.42 17.78
C TYR A 258 26.33 -12.80 16.38
N ASP A 259 26.86 -13.90 15.84
CA ASP A 259 26.47 -14.48 14.54
C ASP A 259 25.15 -15.26 14.60
N LYS A 260 24.70 -15.62 15.80
CA LYS A 260 23.44 -16.32 16.07
C LYS A 260 22.45 -15.42 16.78
N LEU A 261 21.24 -15.35 16.22
CA LEU A 261 20.15 -14.51 16.73
C LEU A 261 19.75 -14.90 18.16
N GLU A 262 19.78 -16.20 18.48
CA GLU A 262 19.45 -16.72 19.80
C GLU A 262 20.38 -16.23 20.92
N LEU A 263 21.65 -15.91 20.60
CA LEU A 263 22.62 -15.50 21.61
C LEU A 263 22.37 -14.07 22.09
N ILE A 264 21.85 -13.20 21.23
CA ILE A 264 21.53 -11.82 21.59
C ILE A 264 20.36 -11.77 22.56
N GLY A 265 19.35 -12.63 22.35
CA GLY A 265 18.24 -12.76 23.27
C GLY A 265 18.65 -13.30 24.66
N LYS A 266 19.82 -13.96 24.77
CA LYS A 266 20.38 -14.39 26.07
C LYS A 266 21.15 -13.28 26.77
N GLU A 267 21.74 -12.35 26.02
CA GLU A 267 22.47 -11.21 26.57
C GLU A 267 21.49 -10.16 27.12
N ASP A 268 20.43 -9.86 26.38
CA ASP A 268 19.34 -8.98 26.82
C ASP A 268 18.00 -9.50 26.29
N GLU A 269 17.14 -9.92 27.20
CA GLU A 269 15.85 -10.56 26.92
C GLU A 269 14.96 -9.68 26.02
N ILE A 270 15.11 -8.35 26.09
CA ILE A 270 14.32 -7.41 25.26
C ILE A 270 14.53 -7.66 23.78
N TYR A 271 15.74 -8.01 23.34
CA TYR A 271 16.01 -8.32 21.94
C TYR A 271 15.36 -9.64 21.52
N GLY A 272 15.39 -10.65 22.40
CA GLY A 272 14.72 -11.93 22.16
C GLY A 272 13.19 -11.77 22.05
N HIS A 273 12.59 -10.98 22.93
CA HIS A 273 11.17 -10.64 22.87
C HIS A 273 10.80 -9.83 21.62
N SER A 274 11.64 -8.86 21.26
CA SER A 274 11.46 -8.03 20.05
C SER A 274 11.53 -8.85 18.77
N GLU A 275 12.48 -9.78 18.68
CA GLU A 275 12.61 -10.73 17.57
C GLU A 275 11.35 -11.57 17.41
N ARG A 276 10.87 -12.18 18.50
CA ARG A 276 9.67 -13.03 18.46
C ARG A 276 8.46 -12.27 17.95
N TRP A 277 8.30 -11.03 18.39
CA TRP A 277 7.22 -10.13 17.94
C TRP A 277 7.37 -9.74 16.47
N ALA A 278 8.59 -9.38 16.04
CA ALA A 278 8.88 -9.02 14.65
C ALA A 278 8.61 -10.19 13.69
N SER A 279 9.01 -11.41 14.06
CA SER A 279 8.74 -12.63 13.28
C SER A 279 7.25 -12.92 13.15
N LEU A 280 6.47 -12.74 14.24
CA LEU A 280 5.02 -12.87 14.19
C LEU A 280 4.40 -11.84 13.25
N TRP A 281 4.78 -10.56 13.39
CA TRP A 281 4.27 -9.49 12.54
C TRP A 281 4.60 -9.72 11.05
N LEU A 282 5.83 -10.14 10.75
CA LEU A 282 6.25 -10.45 9.37
C LEU A 282 5.45 -11.62 8.79
N ALA A 283 5.10 -12.63 9.59
CA ALA A 283 4.26 -13.75 9.18
C ALA A 283 2.88 -13.27 8.72
N TYR A 284 2.25 -12.39 9.49
CA TYR A 284 0.98 -11.77 9.12
C TYR A 284 1.10 -10.95 7.83
N VAL A 285 2.18 -10.20 7.64
CA VAL A 285 2.37 -9.41 6.42
C VAL A 285 2.53 -10.31 5.20
N ILE A 286 3.31 -11.38 5.28
CA ILE A 286 3.48 -12.33 4.16
C ILE A 286 2.16 -13.05 3.87
N HIS A 287 1.44 -13.50 4.91
CA HIS A 287 0.12 -14.11 4.74
C HIS A 287 -0.89 -13.12 4.14
N PHE A 288 -0.90 -11.87 4.59
CA PHE A 288 -1.74 -10.82 4.04
C PHE A 288 -1.41 -10.58 2.56
N VAL A 289 -0.14 -10.40 2.21
CA VAL A 289 0.26 -10.09 0.83
C VAL A 289 -0.08 -11.23 -0.13
N TYR A 290 0.11 -12.48 0.30
CA TYR A 290 0.03 -13.63 -0.61
C TYR A 290 -1.16 -14.55 -0.40
N ILE A 291 -1.89 -14.53 0.71
CA ILE A 291 -2.98 -15.49 0.97
C ILE A 291 -4.32 -14.79 1.13
N SER A 292 -4.41 -13.87 2.08
CA SER A 292 -5.69 -13.25 2.47
C SER A 292 -5.97 -11.92 1.76
N GLY A 293 -4.92 -11.28 1.23
CA GLY A 293 -4.89 -10.02 0.46
C GLY A 293 -5.95 -9.89 -0.64
N PRO A 294 -6.46 -8.69 -0.95
CA PRO A 294 -7.35 -8.47 -2.10
C PRO A 294 -6.73 -8.89 -3.44
N ASP A 295 -5.41 -8.74 -3.57
CA ASP A 295 -4.66 -9.10 -4.78
C ASP A 295 -3.84 -10.40 -4.61
N SER A 296 -4.12 -11.17 -3.56
CA SER A 296 -3.27 -12.29 -3.13
C SER A 296 -3.08 -13.35 -4.22
N GLU A 297 -4.14 -13.71 -4.95
CA GLU A 297 -4.08 -14.70 -6.02
C GLU A 297 -3.19 -14.24 -7.19
N GLU A 298 -3.37 -12.99 -7.62
CA GLU A 298 -2.56 -12.43 -8.70
C GLU A 298 -1.09 -12.33 -8.25
N LEU A 299 -0.82 -11.92 -7.00
CA LEU A 299 0.53 -11.82 -6.44
C LEU A 299 1.19 -13.19 -6.27
N ARG A 300 0.46 -14.23 -5.83
CA ARG A 300 0.96 -15.62 -5.82
C ARG A 300 1.33 -16.08 -7.22
N ALA A 301 0.41 -15.93 -8.17
CA ALA A 301 0.64 -16.33 -9.56
C ALA A 301 1.83 -15.58 -10.17
N LEU A 302 1.99 -14.30 -9.82
CA LEU A 302 3.13 -13.48 -10.22
C LEU A 302 4.44 -14.01 -9.65
N VAL A 303 4.52 -14.22 -8.34
CA VAL A 303 5.75 -14.71 -7.69
C VAL A 303 6.16 -16.08 -8.21
N ILE A 304 5.21 -17.00 -8.39
CA ILE A 304 5.47 -18.33 -8.98
C ILE A 304 6.02 -18.20 -10.41
N LYS A 305 5.42 -17.34 -11.24
CA LYS A 305 5.89 -17.10 -12.61
C LYS A 305 7.27 -16.43 -12.65
N VAL A 306 7.52 -15.45 -11.79
CA VAL A 306 8.79 -14.73 -11.73
C VAL A 306 9.92 -15.65 -11.26
N ASP A 307 9.69 -16.45 -10.21
CA ASP A 307 10.66 -17.42 -9.71
C ASP A 307 11.09 -18.42 -10.79
N GLY A 308 10.15 -18.93 -11.58
CA GLY A 308 10.44 -19.84 -12.69
C GLY A 308 11.25 -19.22 -13.84
N LEU A 309 11.36 -17.89 -13.90
CA LEU A 309 12.08 -17.17 -14.95
C LEU A 309 13.43 -16.60 -14.48
N ILE A 310 13.70 -16.54 -13.17
CA ILE A 310 14.96 -16.04 -12.63
C ILE A 310 16.05 -17.12 -12.77
N PRO A 311 17.18 -16.82 -13.42
CA PRO A 311 18.27 -17.78 -13.58
C PRO A 311 19.20 -17.77 -12.35
N TYR A 312 18.73 -18.29 -11.21
CA TYR A 312 19.49 -18.28 -9.95
C TYR A 312 20.90 -18.88 -10.10
N GLU A 313 21.05 -19.97 -10.85
CA GLU A 313 22.36 -20.60 -11.07
C GLU A 313 23.35 -19.69 -11.80
N LEU A 314 22.90 -18.97 -12.84
CA LEU A 314 23.75 -18.02 -13.55
C LEU A 314 24.10 -16.81 -12.67
N MET A 315 23.17 -16.35 -11.83
CA MET A 315 23.45 -15.28 -10.87
C MET A 315 24.49 -15.73 -9.84
N LYS A 316 24.36 -16.93 -9.27
CA LYS A 316 25.35 -17.52 -8.36
C LYS A 316 26.72 -17.63 -9.02
N GLN A 317 26.79 -18.11 -10.26
CA GLN A 317 28.04 -18.19 -11.03
C GLN A 317 28.67 -16.81 -11.25
N GLY A 318 27.88 -15.80 -11.62
CA GLY A 318 28.34 -14.42 -11.75
C GLY A 318 28.85 -13.84 -10.42
N LEU A 319 28.23 -14.19 -9.30
CA LEU A 319 28.63 -13.73 -7.97
C LEU A 319 29.87 -14.42 -7.41
N LYS A 320 30.27 -15.58 -7.96
CA LYS A 320 31.52 -16.27 -7.60
C LYS A 320 32.78 -15.63 -8.19
N ILE A 321 32.63 -14.58 -9.01
CA ILE A 321 33.77 -13.86 -9.58
C ILE A 321 34.56 -13.19 -8.45
N VAL A 322 35.88 -13.43 -8.43
CA VAL A 322 36.79 -12.94 -7.37
C VAL A 322 36.77 -11.42 -7.23
N ASN A 323 36.57 -10.69 -8.33
CA ASN A 323 36.43 -9.24 -8.31
C ASN A 323 34.96 -8.83 -8.05
N PRO A 324 34.65 -8.17 -6.92
CA PRO A 324 33.30 -7.74 -6.56
C PRO A 324 32.60 -6.88 -7.60
N THR A 325 33.31 -5.90 -8.16
CA THR A 325 32.75 -4.99 -9.18
C THR A 325 32.36 -5.78 -10.43
N LEU A 326 33.19 -6.71 -10.87
CA LEU A 326 32.88 -7.58 -12.00
C LEU A 326 31.76 -8.55 -11.67
N ALA A 327 31.70 -9.08 -10.44
CA ALA A 327 30.64 -9.96 -9.98
C ALA A 327 29.26 -9.29 -10.09
N ILE A 328 29.13 -8.09 -9.51
CA ILE A 328 27.90 -7.31 -9.53
C ILE A 328 27.57 -6.84 -10.94
N LYS A 329 28.57 -6.34 -11.70
CA LYS A 329 28.35 -5.96 -13.11
C LYS A 329 27.89 -7.14 -13.95
N SER A 330 28.36 -8.36 -13.67
CA SER A 330 27.93 -9.57 -14.39
C SER A 330 26.45 -9.86 -14.11
N VAL A 331 26.01 -9.82 -12.85
CA VAL A 331 24.60 -9.99 -12.49
C VAL A 331 23.71 -8.88 -13.07
N VAL A 332 24.15 -7.63 -12.97
CA VAL A 332 23.44 -6.47 -13.53
C VAL A 332 23.33 -6.59 -15.05
N THR A 333 24.40 -7.03 -15.73
CA THR A 333 24.38 -7.25 -17.18
C THR A 333 23.49 -8.43 -17.56
N LEU A 334 23.47 -9.50 -16.76
CA LEU A 334 22.56 -10.63 -16.95
C LEU A 334 21.08 -10.19 -16.85
N MET A 335 20.73 -9.38 -15.86
CA MET A 335 19.35 -8.98 -15.59
C MET A 335 18.88 -7.79 -16.44
N LEU A 336 19.71 -6.77 -16.59
CA LEU A 336 19.37 -5.47 -17.20
C LEU A 336 20.12 -5.18 -18.51
N GLY A 337 21.08 -6.03 -18.89
CA GLY A 337 21.80 -5.91 -20.16
C GLY A 337 20.87 -6.14 -21.34
N GLN A 338 21.10 -5.38 -22.41
CA GLN A 338 20.29 -5.40 -23.64
C GLN A 338 21.16 -5.93 -24.79
N PRO A 339 21.31 -7.26 -24.92
CA PRO A 339 22.18 -7.84 -25.94
C PRO A 339 21.64 -7.49 -27.34
N PHE A 340 22.52 -7.01 -28.22
CA PHE A 340 22.19 -6.60 -29.59
C PHE A 340 21.06 -5.56 -29.69
N GLY A 341 20.91 -4.71 -28.67
CA GLY A 341 19.83 -3.72 -28.60
C GLY A 341 18.44 -4.34 -28.34
N GLY A 342 18.38 -5.64 -28.03
CA GLY A 342 17.14 -6.33 -27.66
C GLY A 342 16.72 -6.09 -26.21
N LEU A 343 15.57 -6.65 -25.83
CA LEU A 343 15.04 -6.53 -24.47
C LEU A 343 15.95 -7.21 -23.44
N SER A 344 16.11 -6.58 -22.27
CA SER A 344 16.78 -7.17 -21.13
C SER A 344 15.99 -8.36 -20.56
N LEU A 345 16.64 -9.20 -19.75
CA LEU A 345 15.95 -10.30 -19.08
C LEU A 345 14.82 -9.79 -18.19
N PHE A 346 15.05 -8.72 -17.42
CA PHE A 346 14.01 -8.05 -16.64
C PHE A 346 12.80 -7.62 -17.49
N GLN A 347 13.05 -6.98 -18.65
CA GLN A 347 11.99 -6.60 -19.57
C GLN A 347 11.26 -7.82 -20.15
N ARG A 348 11.97 -8.91 -20.45
CA ARG A 348 11.38 -10.15 -20.96
C ARG A 348 10.49 -10.81 -19.92
N ILE A 349 10.92 -10.86 -18.66
CA ILE A 349 10.14 -11.40 -17.54
C ILE A 349 8.85 -10.61 -17.39
N LEU A 350 8.95 -9.28 -17.28
CA LEU A 350 7.77 -8.41 -17.18
C LEU A 350 6.86 -8.54 -18.40
N LYS A 351 7.42 -8.61 -19.61
CA LYS A 351 6.65 -8.83 -20.84
C LYS A 351 5.87 -10.14 -20.80
N ILE A 352 6.49 -11.24 -20.39
CA ILE A 352 5.83 -12.55 -20.31
C ILE A 352 4.68 -12.49 -19.29
N VAL A 353 4.95 -11.95 -18.10
CA VAL A 353 3.96 -11.82 -17.03
C VAL A 353 2.77 -10.97 -17.49
N LEU A 354 3.03 -9.76 -18.01
CA LEU A 354 1.99 -8.82 -18.41
C LEU A 354 1.19 -9.35 -19.60
N LYS A 355 1.84 -9.97 -20.60
CA LYS A 355 1.12 -10.60 -21.72
C LYS A 355 0.24 -11.75 -21.28
N ASN A 356 0.71 -12.58 -20.34
CA ASN A 356 -0.11 -13.66 -19.81
C ASN A 356 -1.35 -13.11 -19.10
N GLN A 357 -1.24 -12.02 -18.34
CA GLN A 357 -2.38 -11.37 -17.70
C GLN A 357 -3.35 -10.74 -18.71
N ILE A 358 -2.82 -10.04 -19.73
CA ILE A 358 -3.63 -9.48 -20.82
C ILE A 358 -4.44 -10.61 -21.51
N GLY A 359 -3.79 -11.72 -21.84
CA GLY A 359 -4.45 -12.87 -22.46
C GLY A 359 -5.51 -13.54 -21.59
N MET A 360 -5.34 -13.54 -20.26
CA MET A 360 -6.38 -14.00 -19.33
C MET A 360 -7.62 -13.11 -19.42
N TYR A 361 -7.44 -11.78 -19.35
CA TYR A 361 -8.56 -10.84 -19.48
C TYR A 361 -9.22 -10.92 -20.86
N GLU A 362 -8.45 -11.11 -21.93
CA GLU A 362 -9.01 -11.32 -23.29
C GLU A 362 -9.90 -12.55 -23.36
N LYS A 363 -9.45 -13.67 -22.80
CA LYS A 363 -10.23 -14.91 -22.75
C LYS A 363 -11.52 -14.74 -21.94
N ASP A 364 -11.46 -14.04 -20.81
CA ASP A 364 -12.63 -13.78 -19.97
C ASP A 364 -13.64 -12.88 -20.69
N ILE A 365 -13.16 -11.83 -21.37
CA ILE A 365 -13.97 -10.95 -22.22
C ILE A 365 -14.62 -11.76 -23.35
N GLU A 366 -13.86 -12.59 -24.07
CA GLU A 366 -14.38 -13.43 -25.15
C GLU A 366 -15.43 -14.42 -24.64
N THR A 367 -15.23 -15.01 -23.46
CA THR A 367 -16.20 -15.90 -22.83
C THR A 367 -17.52 -15.18 -22.53
N ILE A 368 -17.46 -13.95 -22.02
CA ILE A 368 -18.65 -13.11 -21.80
C ILE A 368 -19.34 -12.79 -23.14
N LEU A 369 -18.59 -12.41 -24.17
CA LEU A 369 -19.15 -12.06 -25.49
C LEU A 369 -19.67 -13.26 -26.28
N ALA A 370 -19.17 -14.47 -25.99
CA ALA A 370 -19.62 -15.72 -26.59
C ALA A 370 -20.85 -16.33 -25.89
N SER A 371 -21.21 -15.85 -24.69
CA SER A 371 -22.37 -16.34 -23.95
C SER A 371 -23.73 -15.98 -24.56
N GLU A 372 -23.75 -15.25 -25.68
CA GLU A 372 -24.98 -14.86 -26.40
C GLU A 372 -25.08 -15.51 -27.79
N GLU A 373 -26.16 -16.26 -28.04
CA GLU A 373 -26.58 -16.73 -29.36
C GLU A 373 -27.51 -15.69 -30.04
N GLU A 374 -27.16 -15.34 -31.28
CA GLU A 374 -27.89 -14.61 -32.36
C GLU A 374 -28.56 -13.23 -32.11
N GLU A 375 -28.88 -12.81 -30.88
CA GLU A 375 -29.23 -11.40 -30.54
C GLU A 375 -28.01 -10.54 -30.13
N GLY A 376 -26.80 -11.12 -30.20
CA GLY A 376 -25.54 -10.58 -29.65
C GLY A 376 -24.94 -9.34 -30.31
N ALA A 377 -25.70 -8.60 -31.13
CA ALA A 377 -25.25 -7.32 -31.68
C ALA A 377 -25.24 -6.23 -30.59
N VAL A 378 -26.26 -6.18 -29.71
CA VAL A 378 -26.41 -5.08 -28.75
C VAL A 378 -25.34 -5.12 -27.66
N LEU A 379 -25.02 -6.30 -27.12
CA LEU A 379 -23.95 -6.44 -26.13
C LEU A 379 -22.57 -6.16 -26.74
N ARG A 380 -22.33 -6.58 -27.99
CA ARG A 380 -21.08 -6.26 -28.71
C ARG A 380 -20.95 -4.77 -29.01
N LEU A 381 -22.03 -4.08 -29.39
CA LEU A 381 -22.04 -2.63 -29.58
C LEU A 381 -21.79 -1.89 -28.26
N ALA A 382 -22.42 -2.35 -27.18
CA ALA A 382 -22.14 -1.85 -25.84
C ALA A 382 -20.68 -2.10 -25.43
N PHE A 383 -20.13 -3.28 -25.70
CA PHE A 383 -18.72 -3.59 -25.47
C PHE A 383 -17.78 -2.64 -26.20
N GLU A 384 -17.96 -2.41 -27.51
CA GLU A 384 -17.10 -1.47 -28.26
C GLU A 384 -17.25 -0.03 -27.73
N THR A 385 -18.45 0.37 -27.30
CA THR A 385 -18.69 1.67 -26.66
C THR A 385 -17.93 1.79 -25.33
N LEU A 386 -18.02 0.77 -24.48
CA LEU A 386 -17.31 0.71 -23.19
C LEU A 386 -15.80 0.67 -23.39
N LYS A 387 -15.32 -0.09 -24.37
CA LYS A 387 -13.92 -0.18 -24.74
C LYS A 387 -13.40 1.18 -25.19
N ASP A 388 -14.07 1.87 -26.10
CA ASP A 388 -13.64 3.20 -26.53
C ASP A 388 -13.56 4.18 -25.36
N TYR A 389 -14.57 4.17 -24.47
CA TYR A 389 -14.53 4.95 -23.24
C TYR A 389 -13.31 4.63 -22.36
N VAL A 390 -12.96 3.36 -22.19
CA VAL A 390 -11.82 2.97 -21.35
C VAL A 390 -10.51 3.51 -21.90
N TYR A 391 -10.37 3.67 -23.22
CA TYR A 391 -9.14 4.08 -23.91
C TYR A 391 -9.07 5.57 -24.26
N ILE A 392 -10.05 6.39 -23.83
CA ILE A 392 -9.96 7.86 -23.95
C ILE A 392 -8.83 8.44 -23.09
N SER A 393 -8.46 9.70 -23.36
CA SER A 393 -7.45 10.41 -22.58
C SER A 393 -7.91 10.63 -21.13
N GLY A 394 -6.98 10.67 -20.18
CA GLY A 394 -7.36 10.78 -18.77
C GLY A 394 -7.97 12.12 -18.37
N GLN A 395 -7.68 13.21 -19.10
CA GLN A 395 -8.34 14.49 -18.86
C GLN A 395 -9.83 14.42 -19.23
N GLU A 396 -10.15 13.92 -20.43
CA GLU A 396 -11.52 13.70 -20.86
C GLU A 396 -12.28 12.78 -19.90
N LYS A 397 -11.59 11.73 -19.41
CA LYS A 397 -12.15 10.81 -18.41
C LYS A 397 -12.49 11.52 -17.09
N ARG A 398 -11.59 12.36 -16.56
CA ARG A 398 -11.85 13.13 -15.33
C ARG A 398 -13.03 14.09 -15.47
N ASP A 399 -13.09 14.80 -16.59
CA ASP A 399 -14.17 15.75 -16.88
C ASP A 399 -15.52 15.00 -16.96
N LEU A 400 -15.53 13.83 -17.60
CA LEU A 400 -16.67 12.91 -17.64
C LEU A 400 -17.12 12.45 -16.25
N TRP A 401 -16.18 12.06 -15.39
CA TRP A 401 -16.51 11.65 -14.03
C TRP A 401 -17.10 12.80 -13.20
N ALA A 402 -16.59 14.02 -13.37
CA ALA A 402 -17.16 15.21 -12.72
C ALA A 402 -18.59 15.51 -13.22
N GLU A 403 -18.88 15.28 -14.50
CA GLU A 403 -20.24 15.37 -15.04
C GLU A 403 -21.16 14.29 -14.48
N PHE A 404 -20.68 13.05 -14.34
CA PHE A 404 -21.46 11.91 -13.84
C PHE A 404 -21.81 12.05 -12.35
N GLU A 405 -20.90 12.60 -11.55
CA GLU A 405 -21.16 12.89 -10.13
C GLU A 405 -22.37 13.78 -9.91
N ASN A 406 -22.53 14.79 -10.76
CA ASN A 406 -23.62 15.76 -10.63
C ASN A 406 -24.98 15.18 -11.03
N LYS A 407 -25.02 14.04 -11.74
CA LYS A 407 -26.25 13.49 -12.34
C LYS A 407 -26.82 12.24 -11.64
N ASP A 408 -26.17 11.75 -10.58
CA ASP A 408 -26.51 10.48 -9.85
C ASP A 408 -26.95 9.33 -10.78
N THR A 409 -26.31 9.26 -11.96
CA THR A 409 -26.65 8.28 -13.00
C THR A 409 -25.63 7.16 -12.98
N ASP A 410 -26.09 5.95 -13.25
CA ASP A 410 -25.21 4.80 -13.37
C ASP A 410 -24.15 4.97 -14.47
N ILE A 411 -22.89 4.69 -14.15
CA ILE A 411 -21.77 4.91 -15.08
C ILE A 411 -21.90 4.13 -16.39
N VAL A 412 -22.43 2.90 -16.37
CA VAL A 412 -22.58 2.10 -17.60
C VAL A 412 -23.61 2.80 -18.50
N ILE A 413 -24.75 3.20 -17.95
CA ILE A 413 -25.79 3.93 -18.69
C ILE A 413 -25.25 5.28 -19.18
N ALA A 414 -24.50 6.00 -18.36
CA ALA A 414 -23.99 7.32 -18.69
C ALA A 414 -22.98 7.26 -19.86
N ILE A 415 -22.13 6.23 -19.91
CA ILE A 415 -21.22 5.97 -21.03
C ILE A 415 -22.03 5.61 -22.30
N LEU A 416 -22.95 4.65 -22.20
CA LEU A 416 -23.76 4.20 -23.34
C LEU A 416 -24.64 5.31 -23.91
N THR A 417 -25.14 6.22 -23.07
CA THR A 417 -25.98 7.35 -23.50
C THR A 417 -25.19 8.43 -24.24
N ARG A 418 -23.88 8.54 -23.96
CA ARG A 418 -23.01 9.53 -24.62
C ARG A 418 -22.67 9.13 -26.05
N ASP A 419 -22.46 7.84 -26.31
CA ASP A 419 -22.25 7.34 -27.66
C ASP A 419 -23.59 7.15 -28.39
N SER A 420 -24.10 8.25 -28.94
CA SER A 420 -25.32 8.26 -29.76
C SER A 420 -25.13 7.66 -31.16
N THR A 421 -23.92 7.21 -31.51
CA THR A 421 -23.60 6.74 -32.87
C THR A 421 -23.76 5.24 -33.04
N ARG A 422 -23.51 4.46 -31.98
CA ARG A 422 -23.57 2.99 -32.02
C ARG A 422 -24.87 2.39 -31.51
N LEU A 423 -25.52 3.04 -30.55
CA LEU A 423 -26.72 2.55 -29.88
C LEU A 423 -27.92 3.46 -30.16
N SER A 424 -29.06 2.86 -30.49
CA SER A 424 -30.32 3.61 -30.63
C SER A 424 -30.88 3.99 -29.26
N VAL A 425 -31.73 5.02 -29.23
CA VAL A 425 -32.45 5.43 -28.00
C VAL A 425 -33.23 4.26 -27.39
N THR A 426 -33.84 3.41 -28.22
CA THR A 426 -34.58 2.21 -27.78
C THR A 426 -33.68 1.15 -27.13
N GLN A 427 -32.45 0.98 -27.63
CA GLN A 427 -31.48 0.08 -27.02
C GLN A 427 -30.99 0.63 -25.68
N ILE A 428 -30.74 1.94 -25.58
CA ILE A 428 -30.37 2.59 -24.32
C ILE A 428 -31.48 2.47 -23.28
N ASP A 429 -32.75 2.65 -23.67
CA ASP A 429 -33.87 2.46 -22.76
C ASP A 429 -34.03 1.00 -22.31
N SER A 430 -33.67 0.04 -23.18
CA SER A 430 -33.58 -1.38 -22.79
C SER A 430 -32.50 -1.59 -21.72
N PHE A 431 -31.34 -0.95 -21.83
CA PHE A 431 -30.30 -1.00 -20.78
C PHE A 431 -30.76 -0.39 -19.45
N LYS A 432 -31.55 0.70 -19.45
CA LYS A 432 -32.13 1.27 -18.23
C LYS A 432 -33.14 0.32 -17.57
N LEU A 433 -33.92 -0.38 -18.38
CA LEU A 433 -34.83 -1.43 -17.89
C LEU A 433 -34.01 -2.56 -17.25
N TRP A 434 -32.97 -3.05 -17.93
CA TRP A 434 -32.09 -4.10 -17.43
C TRP A 434 -31.37 -3.72 -16.12
N LEU A 435 -30.93 -2.46 -15.98
CA LEU A 435 -30.41 -1.92 -14.71
C LEU A 435 -31.46 -2.01 -13.60
N THR A 436 -32.72 -1.72 -13.91
CA THR A 436 -33.81 -1.79 -12.93
C THR A 436 -34.08 -3.23 -12.50
N GLU A 437 -34.11 -4.17 -13.45
CA GLU A 437 -34.24 -5.61 -13.21
C GLU A 437 -33.08 -6.15 -12.36
N PHE A 438 -31.84 -5.77 -12.71
CA PHE A 438 -30.63 -6.09 -11.97
C PHE A 438 -30.66 -5.55 -10.53
N THR A 439 -31.09 -4.30 -10.35
CA THR A 439 -31.21 -3.67 -9.02
C THR A 439 -32.24 -4.38 -8.14
N LYS A 440 -33.33 -4.87 -8.76
CA LYS A 440 -34.38 -5.64 -8.09
C LYS A 440 -34.04 -7.13 -7.92
N GLN A 441 -32.84 -7.57 -8.32
CA GLN A 441 -32.37 -8.96 -8.26
C GLN A 441 -33.28 -9.94 -8.98
N GLN A 442 -33.81 -9.51 -10.12
CA GLN A 442 -34.61 -10.37 -10.98
C GLN A 442 -33.68 -11.20 -11.87
N SER A 443 -33.93 -12.51 -11.95
CA SER A 443 -33.17 -13.44 -12.82
C SER A 443 -33.71 -13.40 -14.25
N THR A 444 -33.62 -12.24 -14.89
CA THR A 444 -33.99 -12.04 -16.31
C THR A 444 -32.74 -12.09 -17.20
N PRO A 445 -32.89 -12.44 -18.50
CA PRO A 445 -31.80 -12.29 -19.47
C PRO A 445 -31.25 -10.86 -19.53
N GLY A 446 -32.13 -9.85 -19.41
CA GLY A 446 -31.75 -8.43 -19.34
C GLY A 446 -30.85 -8.11 -18.15
N SER A 447 -31.23 -8.55 -16.96
CA SER A 447 -30.41 -8.43 -15.73
C SER A 447 -29.02 -9.05 -15.91
N SER A 448 -28.92 -10.23 -16.51
CA SER A 448 -27.63 -10.88 -16.82
C SER A 448 -26.80 -10.11 -17.86
N ARG A 449 -27.43 -9.55 -18.91
CA ARG A 449 -26.76 -8.69 -19.90
C ARG A 449 -26.17 -7.42 -19.26
N TYR A 450 -26.94 -6.81 -18.36
CA TYR A 450 -26.47 -5.64 -17.61
C TYR A 450 -25.34 -6.02 -16.65
N GLU A 451 -25.46 -7.16 -15.96
CA GLU A 451 -24.40 -7.71 -15.13
C GLU A 451 -23.11 -7.94 -15.94
N ASN A 452 -23.21 -8.46 -17.17
CA ASN A 452 -22.08 -8.66 -18.08
C ASN A 452 -21.43 -7.33 -18.49
N CYS A 453 -22.21 -6.28 -18.79
CA CYS A 453 -21.66 -4.93 -18.99
C CYS A 453 -20.98 -4.39 -17.71
N GLY A 454 -21.56 -4.71 -16.56
CA GLY A 454 -20.94 -4.53 -15.26
C GLY A 454 -19.61 -5.28 -15.14
N LYS A 455 -19.50 -6.54 -15.55
CA LYS A 455 -18.26 -7.31 -15.49
C LYS A 455 -17.17 -6.72 -16.41
N LEU A 456 -17.56 -6.31 -17.61
CA LEU A 456 -16.66 -5.71 -18.61
C LEU A 456 -16.06 -4.38 -18.12
N LEU A 457 -16.86 -3.52 -17.48
CA LEU A 457 -16.45 -2.20 -17.00
C LEU A 457 -16.12 -2.16 -15.49
N ARG A 458 -17.08 -2.57 -14.65
CA ARG A 458 -17.03 -2.49 -13.16
C ARG A 458 -16.25 -3.61 -12.50
N ASN A 459 -16.26 -4.85 -13.00
CA ASN A 459 -15.28 -5.86 -12.55
C ASN A 459 -13.95 -5.69 -13.30
N SER A 460 -13.78 -4.53 -13.94
CA SER A 460 -12.53 -3.99 -14.43
C SER A 460 -11.82 -4.79 -15.50
N LEU A 461 -12.45 -5.73 -16.22
CA LEU A 461 -11.74 -6.50 -17.25
C LEU A 461 -11.10 -5.59 -18.31
N LEU A 462 -11.87 -4.66 -18.90
CA LEU A 462 -11.34 -3.71 -19.88
C LEU A 462 -10.32 -2.75 -19.28
N VAL A 463 -10.58 -2.30 -18.05
CA VAL A 463 -9.74 -1.32 -17.34
C VAL A 463 -8.41 -1.91 -16.91
N LEU A 464 -8.41 -3.11 -16.32
CA LEU A 464 -7.24 -3.90 -15.94
C LEU A 464 -6.43 -4.30 -17.16
N LYS A 465 -7.10 -4.75 -18.24
CA LYS A 465 -6.45 -5.03 -19.51
C LYS A 465 -5.68 -3.81 -20.02
N ARG A 466 -6.35 -2.65 -20.14
CA ARG A 466 -5.72 -1.38 -20.53
C ARG A 466 -4.53 -1.05 -19.63
N ASP A 467 -4.71 -1.10 -18.31
CA ASP A 467 -3.63 -0.78 -17.37
C ASP A 467 -2.42 -1.72 -17.56
N ARG A 468 -2.63 -3.01 -17.84
CA ARG A 468 -1.53 -3.95 -18.13
C ARG A 468 -0.87 -3.68 -19.48
N GLU A 469 -1.62 -3.26 -20.49
CA GLU A 469 -1.07 -2.82 -21.77
C GLU A 469 -0.21 -1.56 -21.62
N GLN A 470 -0.68 -0.58 -20.83
CA GLN A 470 0.06 0.65 -20.54
C GLN A 470 1.34 0.38 -19.75
N LEU A 471 1.31 -0.53 -18.77
CA LEU A 471 2.52 -1.00 -18.09
C LEU A 471 3.47 -1.71 -19.06
N LEU A 472 2.93 -2.52 -19.98
CA LEU A 472 3.74 -3.24 -20.96
C LEU A 472 4.43 -2.27 -21.92
N GLU A 473 3.72 -1.26 -22.40
CA GLU A 473 4.27 -0.20 -23.26
C GLU A 473 5.41 0.53 -22.55
N MET A 474 5.16 1.04 -21.34
CA MET A 474 6.17 1.68 -20.49
C MET A 474 7.44 0.82 -20.32
N VAL A 475 7.27 -0.49 -20.10
CA VAL A 475 8.40 -1.41 -19.91
C VAL A 475 9.20 -1.63 -21.20
N LEU A 476 8.52 -1.67 -22.34
CA LEU A 476 9.10 -2.00 -23.65
C LEU A 476 9.63 -0.81 -24.45
N GLU A 477 9.37 0.42 -24.00
CA GLU A 477 9.82 1.63 -24.66
C GLU A 477 11.35 1.67 -24.86
N PRO A 478 11.82 2.15 -26.02
CA PRO A 478 13.23 2.41 -26.24
C PRO A 478 13.70 3.49 -25.28
N ASN A 479 14.83 3.27 -24.59
CA ASN A 479 15.34 4.14 -23.53
C ASN A 479 14.42 4.31 -22.31
N ASN A 480 13.68 3.25 -21.94
CA ASN A 480 12.82 3.21 -20.77
C ASN A 480 13.46 3.85 -19.51
N HIS A 481 12.79 4.89 -19.00
CA HIS A 481 13.19 5.64 -17.81
C HIS A 481 13.38 4.77 -16.58
N ILE A 482 12.62 3.68 -16.41
CA ILE A 482 12.74 2.72 -15.30
C ILE A 482 14.12 2.06 -15.32
N ILE A 483 14.55 1.52 -16.47
CA ILE A 483 15.85 0.83 -16.58
C ILE A 483 16.99 1.84 -16.44
N ARG A 484 16.83 3.03 -17.02
CA ARG A 484 17.80 4.12 -16.83
C ARG A 484 17.94 4.48 -15.35
N THR A 485 16.83 4.68 -14.65
CA THR A 485 16.79 4.97 -13.21
C THR A 485 17.45 3.85 -12.41
N ILE A 486 17.14 2.58 -12.70
CA ILE A 486 17.77 1.44 -12.00
C ILE A 486 19.29 1.44 -12.23
N LYS A 487 19.76 1.67 -13.46
CA LYS A 487 21.20 1.74 -13.77
C LYS A 487 21.89 2.88 -13.03
N LEU A 488 21.31 4.09 -13.06
CA LEU A 488 21.83 5.25 -12.33
C LEU A 488 21.84 5.02 -10.82
N PHE A 489 20.81 4.36 -10.29
CA PHE A 489 20.76 3.97 -8.88
C PHE A 489 21.87 2.98 -8.54
N LEU A 490 22.06 1.93 -9.34
CA LEU A 490 23.15 0.96 -9.15
C LEU A 490 24.53 1.63 -9.21
N GLU A 491 24.71 2.64 -10.07
CA GLU A 491 25.94 3.42 -10.16
C GLU A 491 26.28 4.16 -8.87
N ILE A 492 25.28 4.76 -8.22
CA ILE A 492 25.43 5.44 -6.92
C ILE A 492 25.95 4.46 -5.86
N TYR A 493 25.47 3.21 -5.88
CA TYR A 493 25.80 2.22 -4.86
C TYR A 493 26.95 1.29 -5.22
N TYR A 494 27.62 1.42 -6.37
CA TYR A 494 28.75 0.55 -6.71
C TYR A 494 29.85 0.50 -5.64
N PRO A 495 30.26 1.62 -5.00
CA PRO A 495 31.24 1.57 -3.91
C PRO A 495 30.75 0.72 -2.72
N THR A 496 29.50 0.92 -2.29
CA THR A 496 28.89 0.14 -1.20
C THR A 496 28.75 -1.34 -1.56
N MET A 497 28.37 -1.63 -2.80
CA MET A 497 28.23 -2.99 -3.30
C MET A 497 29.60 -3.71 -3.37
N TYR A 498 30.69 -2.98 -3.66
CA TYR A 498 32.04 -3.51 -3.61
C TYR A 498 32.42 -3.95 -2.18
N GLU A 499 32.19 -3.08 -1.19
CA GLU A 499 32.43 -3.39 0.21
C GLU A 499 31.53 -4.54 0.69
N LEU A 500 30.28 -4.59 0.24
CA LEU A 500 29.33 -5.65 0.55
C LEU A 500 29.82 -7.03 0.08
N ALA A 501 30.31 -7.13 -1.16
CA ALA A 501 30.87 -8.37 -1.68
C ALA A 501 32.22 -8.75 -1.04
N ALA A 502 32.92 -7.80 -0.41
CA ALA A 502 34.08 -8.09 0.43
C ALA A 502 33.68 -8.54 1.85
N ALA A 503 32.51 -8.13 2.33
CA ALA A 503 31.99 -8.46 3.66
C ALA A 503 31.30 -9.84 3.71
N SER A 504 30.60 -10.23 2.65
CA SER A 504 29.76 -11.43 2.63
C SER A 504 29.86 -12.21 1.32
N ASP A 505 29.74 -13.54 1.40
CA ASP A 505 29.60 -14.41 0.24
C ASP A 505 28.20 -14.25 -0.39
N LEU A 506 28.10 -13.36 -1.37
CA LEU A 506 26.85 -13.05 -2.06
C LEU A 506 26.25 -14.24 -2.80
N SER A 507 27.08 -15.17 -3.33
CA SER A 507 26.56 -16.38 -3.98
C SER A 507 25.83 -17.26 -2.97
N ARG A 508 26.38 -17.40 -1.77
CA ARG A 508 25.72 -18.13 -0.69
C ARG A 508 24.45 -17.42 -0.21
N ARG A 509 24.48 -16.09 -0.05
CA ARG A 509 23.28 -15.33 0.35
C ARG A 509 22.14 -15.43 -0.67
N VAL A 510 22.45 -15.41 -1.97
CA VAL A 510 21.44 -15.66 -3.02
C VAL A 510 20.86 -17.08 -2.90
N THR A 511 21.67 -18.07 -2.51
CA THR A 511 21.19 -19.44 -2.28
C THR A 511 20.23 -19.50 -1.08
N ASP A 512 20.54 -18.77 0.00
CA ASP A 512 19.65 -18.68 1.17
C ASP A 512 18.31 -18.02 0.81
N THR A 513 18.32 -16.94 0.02
CA THR A 513 17.10 -16.29 -0.47
C THR A 513 16.31 -17.18 -1.42
N GLU A 514 16.97 -17.90 -2.34
CA GLU A 514 16.30 -18.86 -3.21
C GLU A 514 15.61 -19.95 -2.39
N ALA A 515 16.27 -20.52 -1.38
CA ALA A 515 15.66 -21.53 -0.51
C ALA A 515 14.38 -21.02 0.16
N PHE A 516 14.39 -19.79 0.70
CA PHE A 516 13.20 -19.15 1.26
C PHE A 516 12.07 -19.00 0.23
N VAL A 517 12.37 -18.52 -0.99
CA VAL A 517 11.38 -18.34 -2.05
C VAL A 517 10.80 -19.69 -2.49
N LYS A 518 11.63 -20.73 -2.63
CA LYS A 518 11.16 -22.09 -2.96
C LYS A 518 10.25 -22.64 -1.88
N ASP A 519 10.56 -22.43 -0.61
CA ASP A 519 9.73 -22.90 0.51
C ASP A 519 8.39 -22.17 0.58
N LEU A 520 8.39 -20.87 0.32
CA LEU A 520 7.19 -20.07 0.19
C LEU A 520 6.30 -20.56 -0.97
N ILE A 521 6.90 -20.83 -2.14
CA ILE A 521 6.17 -21.36 -3.30
C ILE A 521 5.63 -22.77 -3.02
N ARG A 522 6.39 -23.61 -2.29
CA ARG A 522 5.91 -24.93 -1.84
C ARG A 522 4.67 -24.80 -0.96
N LEU A 523 4.60 -23.79 -0.08
CA LEU A 523 3.38 -23.50 0.69
C LEU A 523 2.21 -23.07 -0.21
N PHE A 524 2.45 -22.28 -1.27
CA PHE A 524 1.39 -21.86 -2.18
C PHE A 524 0.79 -22.98 -3.03
N HIS A 525 1.57 -24.02 -3.33
CA HIS A 525 1.09 -25.19 -4.09
C HIS A 525 0.38 -26.24 -3.24
N ARG A 526 0.27 -26.00 -1.94
CA ARG A 526 -0.34 -26.94 -0.99
C ARG A 526 -1.86 -27.00 -1.18
N THR A 527 -2.41 -28.20 -1.32
CA THR A 527 -3.84 -28.45 -1.56
C THR A 527 -4.54 -29.22 -0.43
N ASP A 528 -3.81 -29.68 0.60
CA ASP A 528 -4.38 -30.47 1.70
C ASP A 528 -5.19 -29.62 2.68
N ARG A 529 -4.72 -28.40 2.97
CA ARG A 529 -5.38 -27.41 3.83
C ARG A 529 -5.01 -25.98 3.42
N PRO A 530 -5.86 -24.97 3.68
CA PRO A 530 -5.51 -23.58 3.44
C PRO A 530 -4.22 -23.19 4.16
N VAL A 531 -3.49 -22.22 3.62
CA VAL A 531 -2.28 -21.69 4.24
C VAL A 531 -2.68 -20.74 5.36
N GLU A 532 -2.25 -21.04 6.59
CA GLU A 532 -2.53 -20.26 7.79
C GLU A 532 -1.35 -19.34 8.15
N VAL A 533 -1.53 -18.40 9.08
CA VAL A 533 -0.43 -17.55 9.54
C VAL A 533 0.60 -18.38 10.31
N SER A 534 0.16 -19.40 11.04
CA SER A 534 1.03 -20.41 11.66
C SER A 534 2.08 -21.00 10.71
N ASP A 535 1.71 -21.33 9.46
CA ASP A 535 2.66 -21.85 8.46
C ASP A 535 3.70 -20.79 8.05
N MET A 536 3.31 -19.51 8.03
CA MET A 536 4.23 -18.40 7.74
C MET A 536 5.18 -18.13 8.90
N ILE A 537 4.75 -18.34 10.15
CA ILE A 537 5.61 -18.28 11.33
C ILE A 537 6.71 -19.34 11.20
N ASP A 538 6.34 -20.59 10.89
CA ASP A 538 7.29 -21.70 10.74
C ASP A 538 8.28 -21.45 9.59
N LEU A 539 7.81 -20.88 8.48
CA LEU A 539 8.67 -20.47 7.36
C LEU A 539 9.71 -19.42 7.80
N ILE A 540 9.28 -18.37 8.51
CA ILE A 540 10.18 -17.32 8.99
C ILE A 540 11.17 -17.88 10.00
N ASP A 541 10.73 -18.70 10.95
CA ASP A 541 11.60 -19.30 11.96
C ASP A 541 12.67 -20.20 11.34
N THR A 542 12.35 -20.88 10.24
CA THR A 542 13.31 -21.70 9.48
C THR A 542 14.40 -20.86 8.81
N HIS A 543 14.06 -19.68 8.27
CA HIS A 543 14.97 -18.91 7.42
C HIS A 543 15.60 -17.67 8.09
N LYS A 544 15.06 -17.17 9.21
CA LYS A 544 15.51 -15.93 9.87
C LYS A 544 16.99 -15.91 10.23
N GLN A 545 17.57 -17.06 10.60
CA GLN A 545 18.98 -17.16 10.97
C GLN A 545 19.92 -16.91 9.77
N SER A 546 19.51 -17.23 8.54
CA SER A 546 20.30 -16.95 7.34
C SER A 546 20.36 -15.44 7.04
N TYR A 547 19.22 -14.75 7.17
CA TYR A 547 19.17 -13.30 7.07
C TYR A 547 19.90 -12.61 8.21
N TRP A 548 19.78 -13.12 9.44
CA TRP A 548 20.55 -12.62 10.58
C TRP A 548 22.06 -12.69 10.33
N ARG A 549 22.54 -13.83 9.82
CA ARG A 549 23.96 -14.01 9.50
C ARG A 549 24.43 -13.01 8.45
N PHE A 550 23.60 -12.68 7.46
CA PHE A 550 23.92 -11.64 6.49
C PHE A 550 24.06 -10.27 7.15
N VAL A 551 23.11 -9.90 8.03
CA VAL A 551 23.14 -8.64 8.78
C VAL A 551 24.38 -8.57 9.70
N HIS A 552 24.72 -9.66 10.38
CA HIS A 552 25.95 -9.77 11.18
C HIS A 552 27.21 -9.53 10.33
N GLU A 553 27.34 -10.18 9.17
CA GLU A 553 28.52 -10.04 8.30
C GLU A 553 28.72 -8.60 7.81
N ILE A 554 27.64 -7.91 7.42
CA ILE A 554 27.74 -6.53 6.91
C ILE A 554 28.01 -5.52 8.01
N VAL A 555 27.42 -5.70 9.21
CA VAL A 555 27.60 -4.78 10.34
C VAL A 555 28.97 -4.96 10.98
N SER A 556 29.51 -6.18 10.99
CA SER A 556 30.86 -6.48 11.48
C SER A 556 31.98 -5.98 10.57
N TYR A 557 31.68 -5.62 9.32
CA TYR A 557 32.69 -5.26 8.33
C TYR A 557 32.99 -3.77 8.28
N LYS A 558 34.14 -3.39 8.83
CA LYS A 558 34.69 -2.01 8.78
C LYS A 558 33.63 -0.98 9.19
N ASP A 559 33.44 0.06 8.39
CA ASP A 559 32.47 1.15 8.57
C ASP A 559 31.32 1.08 7.55
N LEU A 560 31.08 -0.09 6.93
CA LEU A 560 30.10 -0.24 5.84
C LEU A 560 28.71 0.25 6.23
N CYS A 561 28.27 -0.08 7.45
CA CYS A 561 26.95 0.32 7.95
C CYS A 561 26.95 1.65 8.73
N THR A 562 28.10 2.34 8.86
CA THR A 562 28.20 3.61 9.58
C THR A 562 27.30 4.70 8.98
N PRO A 563 27.26 4.91 7.65
CA PRO A 563 26.32 5.88 7.05
C PRO A 563 24.84 5.55 7.34
N LEU A 564 24.49 4.25 7.31
CA LEU A 564 23.12 3.79 7.60
C LEU A 564 22.76 4.02 9.06
N LYS A 565 23.68 3.74 9.97
CA LYS A 565 23.54 4.03 11.40
C LYS A 565 23.33 5.52 11.65
N GLU A 566 24.09 6.37 10.97
CA GLU A 566 23.96 7.83 11.09
C GLU A 566 22.61 8.34 10.59
N TRP A 567 22.12 7.75 9.49
CA TRP A 567 20.78 8.03 8.98
C TRP A 567 19.68 7.60 9.96
N PHE A 568 19.80 6.42 10.56
CA PHE A 568 18.88 6.00 11.64
C PHE A 568 18.94 6.94 12.84
N ARG A 569 20.14 7.40 13.24
CA ARG A 569 20.28 8.38 14.34
C ARG A 569 19.56 9.69 14.02
N ARG A 570 19.64 10.18 12.78
CA ARG A 570 18.87 11.35 12.32
C ARG A 570 17.37 11.11 12.40
N LEU A 571 16.88 9.96 11.92
CA LEU A 571 15.47 9.58 12.00
C LEU A 571 14.98 9.53 13.45
N LEU A 572 15.72 8.85 14.33
CA LEU A 572 15.38 8.74 15.75
C LEU A 572 15.43 10.10 16.44
N GLY A 573 16.41 10.95 16.12
CA GLY A 573 16.47 12.33 16.59
C GLY A 573 15.28 13.18 16.16
N LEU A 574 14.77 12.99 14.94
CA LEU A 574 13.54 13.62 14.47
C LEU A 574 12.29 13.10 15.22
N ILE A 575 12.23 11.79 15.51
CA ILE A 575 11.15 11.18 16.29
C ILE A 575 11.18 11.66 17.75
N LYS A 576 12.37 11.75 18.36
CA LYS A 576 12.60 12.17 19.76
C LYS A 576 12.27 13.65 19.97
N ASN A 577 12.75 14.51 19.09
CA ASN A 577 12.61 15.97 19.24
C ASN A 577 11.34 16.51 18.56
N GLY A 578 10.73 15.77 17.63
CA GLY A 578 9.65 16.23 16.77
C GLY A 578 10.04 17.44 15.92
N SER A 579 9.05 18.19 15.43
CA SER A 579 9.29 19.48 14.74
C SER A 579 9.74 20.61 15.68
N ARG A 580 10.08 20.33 16.96
CA ARG A 580 10.48 21.35 17.94
C ARG A 580 11.94 21.74 17.67
N SER A 581 12.15 22.74 16.82
CA SER A 581 13.48 23.30 16.60
C SER A 581 13.94 24.06 17.85
N LYS A 582 15.11 23.70 18.39
CA LYS A 582 15.75 24.42 19.51
C LYS A 582 16.29 25.81 19.09
N THR A 583 16.34 26.13 17.79
CA THR A 583 17.06 27.32 17.29
C THR A 583 16.22 28.57 17.05
N ASP A 584 14.89 28.55 17.20
CA ASP A 584 14.06 29.76 17.06
C ASP A 584 12.95 29.84 18.13
N PRO A 585 13.16 30.56 19.25
CA PRO A 585 12.13 30.73 20.27
C PRO A 585 10.91 31.54 19.79
N ALA A 586 11.00 32.26 18.66
CA ALA A 586 9.90 33.02 18.07
C ALA A 586 9.04 32.23 17.05
N SER A 587 9.52 31.09 16.56
CA SER A 587 8.78 30.18 15.67
C SER A 587 8.10 29.02 16.45
N ASN A 588 8.26 28.98 17.77
CA ASN A 588 8.02 27.81 18.61
C ASN A 588 6.60 27.65 19.16
N SER A 589 5.59 28.22 18.51
CA SER A 589 4.20 27.82 18.77
C SER A 589 3.70 26.98 17.60
N VAL A 590 3.97 25.68 17.62
CA VAL A 590 3.07 24.75 16.94
C VAL A 590 1.67 25.08 17.47
N PRO A 591 0.71 25.48 16.61
CA PRO A 591 -0.57 25.95 17.08
C PRO A 591 -1.25 24.81 17.86
N LYS A 592 -1.55 25.09 19.12
CA LYS A 592 -2.00 24.10 20.10
C LYS A 592 -3.32 23.52 19.61
N LEU A 593 -3.47 22.20 19.48
CA LEU A 593 -4.73 21.60 19.01
C LEU A 593 -5.93 22.06 19.83
N ARG A 594 -5.80 22.30 21.14
CA ARG A 594 -6.90 22.87 21.92
C ARG A 594 -7.25 24.30 21.50
N ALA A 595 -6.25 25.14 21.23
CA ALA A 595 -6.46 26.49 20.72
C ALA A 595 -7.02 26.45 19.28
N LEU A 596 -6.46 25.62 18.40
CA LEU A 596 -6.95 25.42 17.04
C LEU A 596 -8.33 24.79 16.95
N LEU A 597 -8.66 23.80 17.78
CA LEU A 597 -10.00 23.23 17.84
C LEU A 597 -10.99 24.28 18.34
N THR A 598 -10.58 25.14 19.28
CA THR A 598 -11.40 26.27 19.73
C THR A 598 -11.55 27.33 18.62
N ASP A 599 -10.52 27.56 17.81
CA ASP A 599 -10.54 28.50 16.67
C ASP A 599 -11.29 27.93 15.45
N MET A 600 -11.26 26.61 15.27
CA MET A 600 -11.86 25.90 14.12
C MET A 600 -13.30 25.45 14.39
N CYS A 601 -13.65 25.13 15.64
CA CYS A 601 -15.02 24.84 16.06
C CYS A 601 -15.70 26.16 16.43
N GLN A 602 -16.73 26.54 15.68
CA GLN A 602 -17.45 27.80 15.89
C GLN A 602 -18.48 27.69 17.03
N SER A 603 -18.77 26.49 17.52
CA SER A 603 -19.73 26.22 18.59
C SER A 603 -19.28 25.11 19.55
N ALA A 604 -19.79 25.15 20.78
CA ALA A 604 -19.56 24.09 21.77
C ALA A 604 -20.07 22.72 21.29
N SER A 605 -21.16 22.70 20.51
CA SER A 605 -21.71 21.47 19.93
C SER A 605 -20.78 20.80 18.92
N GLU A 606 -19.98 21.57 18.17
CA GLU A 606 -18.99 21.01 17.24
C GLU A 606 -17.81 20.39 18.01
N LEU A 607 -17.40 20.99 19.13
CA LEU A 607 -16.37 20.43 20.00
C LEU A 607 -16.81 19.10 20.64
N ASP A 608 -18.05 19.04 21.13
CA ASP A 608 -18.62 17.82 21.71
C ASP A 608 -18.73 16.69 20.68
N ALA A 609 -19.11 17.02 19.45
CA ALA A 609 -19.16 16.04 18.34
C ALA A 609 -17.77 15.44 18.04
N VAL A 610 -16.72 16.27 18.05
CA VAL A 610 -15.33 15.83 17.79
C VAL A 610 -14.82 14.95 18.91
N GLN A 611 -15.12 15.29 20.17
CA GLN A 611 -14.76 14.46 21.32
C GLN A 611 -15.50 13.11 21.29
N ALA A 612 -16.77 13.10 20.91
CA ALA A 612 -17.55 11.88 20.72
C ALA A 612 -16.97 10.98 19.62
N GLU A 613 -16.58 11.55 18.47
CA GLU A 613 -15.89 10.82 17.40
C GLU A 613 -14.54 10.25 17.87
N ALA A 614 -13.71 11.06 18.53
CA ALA A 614 -12.43 10.62 19.07
C ALA A 614 -12.58 9.47 20.10
N ALA A 615 -13.62 9.53 20.95
CA ALA A 615 -13.93 8.46 21.88
C ALA A 615 -14.40 7.18 21.18
N SER A 616 -15.23 7.31 20.13
CA SER A 616 -15.68 6.18 19.31
C SER A 616 -14.49 5.48 18.62
N ILE A 617 -13.56 6.24 18.06
CA ILE A 617 -12.33 5.72 17.45
C ILE A 617 -11.47 5.00 18.49
N ALA A 618 -11.30 5.57 19.68
CA ALA A 618 -10.51 4.94 20.74
C ALA A 618 -11.11 3.60 21.19
N SER A 619 -12.44 3.50 21.27
CA SER A 619 -13.16 2.25 21.56
C SER A 619 -13.00 1.21 20.46
N TYR A 620 -13.06 1.64 19.19
CA TYR A 620 -12.80 0.79 18.04
C TYR A 620 -11.37 0.21 18.06
N ASP A 621 -10.36 1.07 18.23
CA ASP A 621 -8.95 0.67 18.29
C ASP A 621 -8.68 -0.33 19.42
N LEU A 622 -9.39 -0.20 20.55
CA LEU A 622 -9.30 -1.11 21.69
C LEU A 622 -9.94 -2.48 21.38
N SER A 623 -11.09 -2.49 20.71
CA SER A 623 -11.75 -3.72 20.26
C SER A 623 -10.90 -4.49 19.25
N VAL A 624 -10.28 -3.79 18.29
CA VAL A 624 -9.34 -4.38 17.33
C VAL A 624 -8.12 -4.97 18.04
N LYS A 625 -7.58 -4.29 19.07
CA LYS A 625 -6.47 -4.81 19.87
C LYS A 625 -6.84 -6.08 20.64
N ALA A 626 -8.06 -6.17 21.16
CA ALA A 626 -8.56 -7.35 21.86
C ALA A 626 -8.71 -8.55 20.90
N LEU A 627 -9.27 -8.32 19.72
CA LEU A 627 -9.38 -9.34 18.68
C LEU A 627 -7.98 -9.83 18.23
N ALA A 628 -7.06 -8.89 18.01
CA ALA A 628 -5.68 -9.22 17.62
C ALA A 628 -4.98 -10.07 18.70
N GLU A 629 -5.20 -9.78 19.99
CA GLU A 629 -4.65 -10.58 21.10
C GLU A 629 -5.12 -12.04 21.04
N VAL A 630 -6.41 -12.28 20.79
CA VAL A 630 -6.96 -13.64 20.61
C VAL A 630 -6.32 -14.30 19.39
N GLN A 631 -6.29 -13.61 18.24
CA GLN A 631 -5.69 -14.12 17.00
C GLN A 631 -4.20 -14.48 17.16
N TYR A 632 -3.41 -13.67 17.85
CA TYR A 632 -2.00 -13.99 18.08
C TYR A 632 -1.82 -15.29 18.86
N ARG A 633 -2.66 -15.53 19.86
CA ARG A 633 -2.62 -16.77 20.65
C ARG A 633 -3.01 -17.97 19.80
N THR A 634 -4.05 -17.85 18.97
CA THR A 634 -4.52 -18.93 18.10
C THR A 634 -3.44 -19.35 17.10
N GLU A 635 -2.78 -18.38 16.47
CA GLU A 635 -1.75 -18.65 15.45
C GLU A 635 -0.47 -19.24 16.04
N ILE A 636 -0.04 -18.77 17.21
CA ILE A 636 1.14 -19.34 17.90
C ILE A 636 0.85 -20.78 18.34
N LEU A 637 -0.35 -21.06 18.86
CA LEU A 637 -0.75 -22.42 19.22
C LEU A 637 -0.81 -23.36 18.01
N GLY A 638 -1.13 -22.84 16.83
CA GLY A 638 -1.10 -23.57 15.56
C GLY A 638 0.31 -23.77 14.97
N SER A 639 1.31 -23.01 15.41
CA SER A 639 2.69 -23.06 14.89
C SER A 639 3.58 -24.10 15.59
N ALA A 640 4.72 -24.45 14.99
CA ALA A 640 5.71 -25.36 15.56
C ALA A 640 6.36 -24.84 16.85
N ARG A 641 6.20 -23.55 17.19
CA ARG A 641 6.71 -22.94 18.42
C ARG A 641 6.15 -23.59 19.69
N CYS A 642 4.93 -24.15 19.64
CA CYS A 642 4.24 -24.71 20.80
C CYS A 642 4.01 -26.22 20.72
N ASN A 643 4.15 -26.83 19.55
CA ASN A 643 3.96 -28.27 19.36
C ASN A 643 5.01 -28.77 18.36
N GLY A 644 5.86 -29.71 18.76
CA GLY A 644 6.76 -30.45 17.87
C GLY A 644 6.05 -31.37 16.87
N GLY A 645 4.92 -30.95 16.29
CA GLY A 645 4.10 -31.71 15.36
C GLY A 645 2.75 -31.05 15.08
N LYS A 646 2.32 -31.12 13.81
CA LYS A 646 1.07 -30.60 13.25
C LYS A 646 -0.16 -31.17 13.98
N GLY A 647 -0.67 -30.44 14.97
CA GLY A 647 -1.95 -30.69 15.64
C GLY A 647 -2.60 -29.35 15.91
N GLY A 648 -3.42 -28.90 14.94
CA GLY A 648 -4.02 -27.57 14.93
C GLY A 648 -4.90 -27.36 16.15
N TRP A 649 -4.48 -26.46 17.04
CA TRP A 649 -5.36 -25.90 18.04
C TRP A 649 -6.41 -25.05 17.30
N ILE A 650 -7.66 -25.49 17.29
CA ILE A 650 -8.78 -24.76 16.68
C ILE A 650 -9.44 -23.96 17.80
N PRO A 651 -9.51 -22.62 17.73
CA PRO A 651 -10.22 -21.82 18.73
C PRO A 651 -11.70 -22.23 18.79
N PRO A 652 -12.21 -22.62 19.97
CA PRO A 652 -13.64 -22.87 20.18
C PRO A 652 -14.53 -21.71 19.76
N GLN A 653 -15.76 -22.00 19.30
CA GLN A 653 -16.73 -20.97 18.91
C GLN A 653 -17.02 -19.95 20.04
N GLU A 654 -16.88 -20.39 21.29
CA GLU A 654 -17.08 -19.58 22.49
C GLU A 654 -16.09 -18.40 22.57
N TYR A 655 -14.85 -18.54 22.06
CA TYR A 655 -13.88 -17.43 21.95
C TYR A 655 -14.43 -16.30 21.07
N LYS A 656 -15.07 -16.65 19.95
CA LYS A 656 -15.67 -15.68 19.03
C LYS A 656 -16.86 -14.98 19.68
N GLN A 657 -17.69 -15.73 20.40
CA GLN A 657 -18.85 -15.20 21.10
C GLN A 657 -18.46 -14.23 22.22
N ALA A 658 -17.41 -14.54 22.97
CA ALA A 658 -16.92 -13.68 24.03
C ALA A 658 -16.26 -12.39 23.51
N VAL A 659 -15.54 -12.45 22.37
CA VAL A 659 -15.06 -11.24 21.68
C VAL A 659 -16.24 -10.37 21.20
N LEU A 660 -17.33 -10.98 20.73
CA LEU A 660 -18.56 -10.26 20.37
C LEU A 660 -19.25 -9.63 21.59
N GLU A 661 -19.26 -10.31 22.73
CA GLU A 661 -19.81 -9.76 23.99
C GLU A 661 -18.96 -8.61 24.53
N LEU A 662 -17.63 -8.73 24.47
CA LEU A 662 -16.66 -7.66 24.75
C LEU A 662 -16.90 -6.41 23.89
N ALA A 663 -17.10 -6.59 22.57
CA ALA A 663 -17.35 -5.50 21.64
C ALA A 663 -18.74 -4.85 21.85
N ARG A 664 -19.76 -5.64 22.22
CA ARG A 664 -21.11 -5.16 22.55
C ARG A 664 -21.17 -4.39 23.87
N ALA A 665 -20.30 -4.71 24.83
CA ALA A 665 -20.28 -4.07 26.14
C ALA A 665 -19.80 -2.60 26.11
N LYS A 666 -19.07 -2.16 25.06
CA LYS A 666 -18.52 -0.79 24.95
C LYS A 666 -18.94 0.02 23.72
N THR A 667 -19.73 -0.51 22.77
CA THR A 667 -20.24 0.30 21.63
C THR A 667 -21.64 -0.07 21.11
N VAL A 668 -22.32 0.98 20.66
CA VAL A 668 -23.71 1.18 20.22
C VAL A 668 -24.17 0.27 19.05
N LYS A 669 -25.49 0.10 18.97
CA LYS A 669 -26.32 -0.63 17.98
C LYS A 669 -25.73 -0.75 16.56
N LYS A 670 -25.89 -1.97 16.02
CA LYS A 670 -25.64 -2.40 14.63
C LYS A 670 -26.29 -1.49 13.58
N THR A 671 -25.51 -1.13 12.57
CA THR A 671 -25.89 -1.21 11.13
C THR A 671 -24.65 -1.16 10.24
N GLY A 672 -24.47 -2.19 9.40
CA GLY A 672 -23.96 -2.04 8.03
C GLY A 672 -22.47 -2.28 7.73
N VAL A 673 -22.26 -3.23 6.82
CA VAL A 673 -21.15 -3.42 5.86
C VAL A 673 -19.83 -4.00 6.36
N GLU A 674 -19.56 -5.22 5.92
CA GLU A 674 -18.23 -5.83 5.92
C GLU A 674 -17.32 -5.12 4.94
N ALA A 675 -16.09 -4.88 5.35
CA ALA A 675 -15.27 -3.91 4.66
C ALA A 675 -13.81 -4.33 4.71
N VAL A 676 -13.16 -4.26 3.55
CA VAL A 676 -11.92 -4.97 3.17
C VAL A 676 -10.72 -4.58 4.05
N LEU A 677 -10.78 -3.39 4.65
CA LEU A 677 -9.70 -2.84 5.46
C LEU A 677 -10.21 -2.32 6.82
N GLY A 678 -10.71 -3.21 7.69
CA GLY A 678 -11.21 -2.85 9.03
C GLY A 678 -10.29 -1.90 9.81
N TRP A 679 -8.98 -2.16 9.79
CA TRP A 679 -7.97 -1.33 10.46
C TRP A 679 -7.80 0.09 9.89
N ALA A 680 -8.35 0.37 8.70
CA ALA A 680 -8.35 1.66 8.03
C ALA A 680 -9.75 2.30 8.10
N TRP A 681 -10.36 2.32 9.28
CA TRP A 681 -11.71 2.82 9.55
C TRP A 681 -11.99 4.23 9.03
N TRP A 682 -10.95 5.05 8.79
CA TRP A 682 -11.06 6.40 8.21
C TRP A 682 -11.33 6.40 6.70
N LEU A 683 -11.26 5.26 6.02
CA LEU A 683 -11.61 5.12 4.62
C LEU A 683 -13.14 4.99 4.47
N CYS A 684 -13.71 5.90 3.67
CA CYS A 684 -15.09 5.76 3.23
C CYS A 684 -15.15 4.83 2.01
N GLU A 685 -15.16 3.52 2.27
CA GLU A 685 -15.19 2.48 1.23
C GLU A 685 -16.39 2.64 0.29
N GLU A 686 -17.58 3.00 0.80
CA GLU A 686 -18.77 3.26 -0.02
C GLU A 686 -18.56 4.36 -1.07
N LYS A 687 -17.84 5.44 -0.71
CA LYS A 687 -17.51 6.52 -1.66
C LYS A 687 -16.42 6.11 -2.65
N LEU A 688 -15.50 5.24 -2.22
CA LEU A 688 -14.37 4.79 -3.04
C LEU A 688 -14.77 3.66 -4.00
N MET A 689 -15.71 2.81 -3.60
CA MET A 689 -16.06 1.54 -4.25
C MET A 689 -17.50 1.53 -4.79
N GLY A 690 -18.33 2.53 -4.46
CA GLY A 690 -19.73 2.63 -4.87
C GLY A 690 -20.71 1.90 -3.94
N ARG A 691 -21.96 2.39 -3.87
CA ARG A 691 -23.03 1.92 -2.95
C ARG A 691 -23.53 0.47 -3.13
N LYS A 692 -23.11 -0.26 -4.17
CA LYS A 692 -23.69 -1.58 -4.52
C LYS A 692 -22.74 -2.77 -4.40
N VAL A 693 -21.46 -2.56 -4.06
CA VAL A 693 -20.45 -3.64 -3.96
C VAL A 693 -20.47 -4.34 -2.58
N GLU A 694 -21.34 -3.92 -1.66
CA GLU A 694 -21.53 -4.52 -0.32
C GLU A 694 -21.71 -6.05 -0.33
N ARG A 695 -22.07 -6.67 -1.45
CA ARG A 695 -22.29 -8.12 -1.57
C ARG A 695 -21.18 -8.92 -2.27
N GLN A 696 -20.23 -8.24 -2.92
CA GLN A 696 -19.12 -8.91 -3.63
C GLN A 696 -17.78 -8.74 -2.90
N ALA A 697 -17.65 -7.75 -2.00
CA ALA A 697 -16.47 -7.54 -1.18
C ALA A 697 -16.37 -8.48 0.05
N SER A 698 -17.43 -9.26 0.34
CA SER A 698 -17.56 -10.22 1.45
C SER A 698 -16.55 -11.38 1.45
N HIS A 699 -15.58 -11.40 0.51
CA HIS A 699 -14.54 -12.42 0.46
C HIS A 699 -13.15 -11.92 0.88
N LEU A 700 -13.01 -10.65 1.27
CA LEU A 700 -11.71 -9.97 1.24
C LEU A 700 -11.31 -9.34 2.58
N PHE A 701 -11.21 -10.15 3.63
CA PHE A 701 -10.92 -9.82 5.04
C PHE A 701 -12.13 -9.51 5.93
N GLU A 702 -12.88 -10.56 6.23
CA GLU A 702 -13.00 -10.99 7.64
C GLU A 702 -13.30 -12.48 7.79
N THR A 703 -12.82 -13.34 6.90
CA THR A 703 -12.95 -14.78 7.09
C THR A 703 -11.77 -15.50 6.47
N ALA A 704 -10.95 -16.10 7.33
CA ALA A 704 -10.80 -17.51 7.11
C ALA A 704 -12.22 -18.08 7.09
N GLN A 705 -12.63 -18.59 5.92
CA GLN A 705 -13.86 -19.37 5.79
C GLN A 705 -13.72 -20.56 6.72
N TYR A 706 -14.12 -20.39 7.98
CA TYR A 706 -14.20 -21.46 8.95
C TYR A 706 -15.66 -21.89 8.98
N GLU A 707 -15.95 -22.96 8.23
CA GLU A 707 -17.12 -23.87 8.11
C GLU A 707 -18.55 -23.43 8.52
N ASN A 708 -18.78 -22.37 9.30
CA ASN A 708 -20.09 -21.98 9.86
C ASN A 708 -20.51 -20.51 9.59
N GLY A 709 -19.92 -19.81 8.61
CA GLY A 709 -20.52 -18.63 7.97
C GLY A 709 -20.90 -17.43 8.87
N THR A 710 -20.27 -17.24 10.03
CA THR A 710 -20.50 -16.08 10.91
C THR A 710 -19.29 -15.15 10.87
N GLU A 711 -19.42 -14.07 10.11
CA GLU A 711 -18.43 -12.99 9.99
C GLU A 711 -18.45 -12.06 11.22
N LEU A 712 -17.26 -11.60 11.61
CA LEU A 712 -16.98 -11.02 12.93
C LEU A 712 -16.85 -9.49 12.86
N SER A 713 -17.90 -8.81 12.39
CA SER A 713 -17.85 -7.36 12.12
C SER A 713 -17.90 -6.47 13.37
N ILE A 714 -16.85 -5.67 13.60
CA ILE A 714 -16.82 -4.59 14.59
C ILE A 714 -17.33 -3.29 13.92
N ALA A 715 -18.35 -2.66 14.52
CA ALA A 715 -18.93 -1.42 14.01
C ALA A 715 -17.89 -0.28 13.94
N ARG A 716 -17.80 0.37 12.78
CA ARG A 716 -16.86 1.48 12.54
C ARG A 716 -17.33 2.78 13.19
N PRO A 717 -16.42 3.65 13.62
CA PRO A 717 -16.77 5.02 14.00
C PRO A 717 -17.30 5.78 12.77
N GLN A 718 -18.45 6.43 12.91
CA GLN A 718 -18.95 7.36 11.89
C GLN A 718 -18.26 8.71 12.05
N LEU A 719 -17.60 9.19 11.00
CA LEU A 719 -16.90 10.47 10.99
C LEU A 719 -17.68 11.52 10.21
N MET A 720 -17.95 12.64 10.86
CA MET A 720 -18.60 13.81 10.29
C MET A 720 -17.84 15.10 10.64
N ALA A 721 -17.38 15.23 11.89
CA ALA A 721 -16.75 16.43 12.40
C ALA A 721 -15.22 16.47 12.15
N ILE A 722 -14.49 15.38 12.39
CA ILE A 722 -13.03 15.33 12.20
C ILE A 722 -12.60 15.65 10.75
N PRO A 723 -13.24 15.11 9.68
CA PRO A 723 -12.88 15.44 8.31
C PRO A 723 -13.11 16.92 7.95
N ARG A 724 -14.19 17.53 8.48
CA ARG A 724 -14.49 18.96 8.28
C ARG A 724 -13.44 19.83 8.95
N LEU A 725 -13.01 19.46 10.15
CA LEU A 725 -11.91 20.14 10.84
C LEU A 725 -10.60 20.01 10.07
N LEU A 726 -10.26 18.83 9.54
CA LEU A 726 -9.06 18.67 8.73
C LEU A 726 -9.02 19.66 7.55
N TYR A 727 -10.13 19.85 6.85
CA TYR A 727 -10.23 20.82 5.76
C TYR A 727 -9.89 22.24 6.22
N ASN A 728 -10.42 22.65 7.39
CA ASN A 728 -10.14 23.97 7.98
C ASN A 728 -8.70 24.09 8.49
N TYR A 729 -8.16 23.04 9.12
CA TYR A 729 -6.79 23.00 9.65
C TYR A 729 -5.75 23.14 8.52
N VAL A 730 -5.90 22.37 7.45
CA VAL A 730 -5.01 22.44 6.28
C VAL A 730 -5.04 23.85 5.68
N LYS A 731 -6.21 24.47 5.63
CA LYS A 731 -6.38 25.83 5.14
C LYS A 731 -5.71 26.89 6.02
N LEU A 732 -5.53 26.64 7.31
CA LEU A 732 -5.02 27.60 8.29
C LEU A 732 -3.54 27.45 8.61
N VAL A 733 -3.01 26.21 8.63
CA VAL A 733 -1.64 25.93 9.09
C VAL A 733 -0.65 25.73 7.94
N TRP A 734 -1.14 25.22 6.81
CA TRP A 734 -0.29 24.83 5.68
C TRP A 734 -0.46 25.74 4.46
N ASN A 735 -1.40 26.68 4.51
CA ASN A 735 -1.51 27.84 3.60
C ASN A 735 -1.10 29.10 4.35
#